data_AF-A0A945S264-F1
#
_entry.id   AF-A0A945S264-F1
#
_cell.length_a   1.000
_cell.length_b   1.000
_cell.length_c   1.000
_cell.angle_alpha   90.00
_cell.angle_beta   90.00
_cell.angle_gamma   90.00
#
_symmetry.space_group_name_H-M   'P 1'
#
loop_
_entity.id
_entity.type
_entity.pdbx_description
1 polymer ?
#
loop_
_entity_poly.entity_id
_entity_poly.type
_entity_poly.pdbx_seq_one_letter_code
_entity_poly.pdbx_strand_id
1 'polypeptide(L)'
;MMLLRAFSPFVHVFAVGVLAAGASTAFAQSLKPSDDGFMWEGHHGRVLCRANGSFELVGTDGSTASFTFFQWHDKWIYERLDAGKVEGKGLIREADGSVRLAGLWGTTGEAPALRYEMVLRPNASGVSVALSARKTAPLTLMAGIWGVYSATRKAADERVVYASPWTHRPIGTAVSGPFAELLVGVPGGPALRLAGGEIATARSRVTDNQHGLECCFHRSDFGVEETAVIEIELGFGTVPSEFPGEIRPRQAKLALGRTAPLPETVPLYGGIEFSVSLDGTWDNPFDPDDVRLDAMVRTGSGKSYVQPGFFMVPHERVVQGKAEIMVPRGEGEWRIRLAATEVGELSCELRATDRSGTVSQPLPSVMVVQGKGRGFIRVSDIDPHYLRYENGDSFVPIGHNVPIYPSSGQLVDELIPKMAMAGENHNRWWMSERGLGLEWEAELGWYRQAQSAQMDHALELARNHGMVYMLCMDTHQDFRKQGWEANPFNATNGGPCKTVEEWFTTESVREVYRKRLRYTVARWAWHPNVFCWEFGNEFEGWADCRQSVIIDWHREMAPYLAEIDPYDHLITTSWWSKTGPESCWGIPEIDVVQTHCYTNNNGNVAEQVRDFCLHQWKAFRKPHVFGEFGIRSHESTADKDPKGWGLHNAFWAAVASGCNGVPMPWWHGNYIEPLDLYFHFTAIQRFVADLPFGRSPWRQIEVADIAFQKTPAKLPASDAVFTPRRGFEKRSVTTFRVQPDGGVSDGQALSNLLHGDGHKELRNPPVLVAAFPSAGVFGVRVGRVSNSGHLRIFLDDALALEREFACGEGHGKSWQHRPQWKLWESVYDEEITIDVPAGVHRIRLENHGRDWIEMRELRFSGCRLQTRPDLLCAALACDEVAILWVQNQKSSWFEHGRGEVKPARAARIALRGLPDGEYTVEWWETWEGNVARSETARAQDGLLQLRLAALPTDTAAKIRPKR
;
A
#
# COMPACT_ATOMS: atom_id res chain seq x y z
N MET A 1 15.64 -36.44 24.86
CA MET A 1 16.13 -36.75 26.22
C MET A 1 17.31 -35.81 26.48
N MET A 2 17.21 -34.97 27.54
CA MET A 2 18.18 -33.95 28.03
C MET A 2 18.46 -32.78 27.06
N LEU A 3 17.95 -31.54 27.19
CA LEU A 3 17.68 -30.59 28.31
C LEU A 3 18.94 -30.01 29.00
N LEU A 4 19.04 -28.67 28.90
CA LEU A 4 19.50 -27.64 29.86
C LEU A 4 20.89 -26.97 29.75
N ARG A 5 20.79 -25.63 29.64
CA ARG A 5 21.67 -24.53 30.11
C ARG A 5 22.75 -23.96 29.17
N ALA A 6 22.48 -22.77 28.65
CA ALA A 6 23.35 -21.59 28.85
C ALA A 6 22.51 -20.31 28.72
N PHE A 7 22.65 -19.43 29.71
CA PHE A 7 21.94 -18.17 29.91
C PHE A 7 22.44 -17.07 28.96
N SER A 8 21.50 -16.20 28.57
CA SER A 8 21.69 -14.95 27.79
C SER A 8 22.31 -13.84 28.65
N PRO A 9 23.30 -13.06 28.16
CA PRO A 9 23.67 -11.78 28.74
C PRO A 9 23.12 -10.64 27.87
N PHE A 10 21.89 -10.19 28.16
CA PHE A 10 21.34 -8.93 27.64
C PHE A 10 20.86 -8.09 28.82
N VAL A 11 21.81 -7.43 29.49
CA VAL A 11 21.54 -6.25 30.34
C VAL A 11 22.80 -5.39 30.22
N HIS A 12 22.74 -4.31 29.45
CA HIS A 12 23.52 -3.06 29.58
C HIS A 12 23.54 -2.29 28.26
N VAL A 13 22.55 -1.43 28.02
CA VAL A 13 22.75 -0.06 27.51
C VAL A 13 21.50 0.75 27.90
N PHE A 14 21.53 1.38 29.08
CA PHE A 14 20.79 2.60 29.48
C PHE A 14 21.18 2.86 30.94
N ALA A 15 22.43 3.25 31.14
CA ALA A 15 22.93 3.69 32.43
C ALA A 15 24.02 4.74 32.22
N VAL A 16 23.63 6.02 32.12
CA VAL A 16 24.52 7.15 32.41
C VAL A 16 23.68 8.23 33.09
N GLY A 17 24.02 8.56 34.34
CA GLY A 17 23.41 9.66 35.08
C GLY A 17 23.23 9.47 36.60
N VAL A 18 24.03 8.66 37.30
CA VAL A 18 24.08 8.70 38.77
C VAL A 18 25.33 9.46 39.20
N LEU A 19 25.18 10.75 39.48
CA LEU A 19 26.17 11.52 40.23
C LEU A 19 25.78 11.52 41.72
N ALA A 20 26.67 10.93 42.51
CA ALA A 20 26.83 10.91 43.95
C ALA A 20 25.80 11.69 44.80
N ALA A 21 24.90 10.95 45.46
CA ALA A 21 24.18 11.41 46.64
C ALA A 21 25.06 11.22 47.89
N GLY A 22 25.52 12.33 48.47
CA GLY A 22 25.96 12.37 49.85
C GLY A 22 24.80 11.96 50.76
N ALA A 23 25.10 11.16 51.78
CA ALA A 23 24.13 10.57 52.69
C ALA A 23 23.24 11.63 53.36
N SER A 24 21.99 11.73 52.92
CA SER A 24 20.88 12.28 53.70
C SER A 24 19.86 11.17 53.92
N THR A 25 19.59 10.87 55.18
CA THR A 25 18.63 9.90 55.71
C THR A 25 17.33 9.84 54.91
N ALA A 26 17.12 8.72 54.21
CA ALA A 26 15.93 8.44 53.42
C ALA A 26 14.69 8.30 54.33
N PHE A 27 13.75 9.25 54.23
CA PHE A 27 12.37 8.99 54.59
C PHE A 27 11.88 7.83 53.71
N ALA A 28 11.51 6.71 54.31
CA ALA A 28 10.74 5.68 53.62
C ALA A 28 9.40 6.30 53.20
N GLN A 29 9.28 6.68 51.93
CA GLN A 29 8.04 7.21 51.37
C GLN A 29 7.03 6.05 51.31
N SER A 30 6.07 6.01 52.23
CA SER A 30 5.06 4.95 52.34
C SER A 30 3.69 5.44 51.84
N LEU A 31 2.88 4.55 51.27
CA LEU A 31 1.45 4.81 51.00
C LEU A 31 0.67 4.94 52.32
N LYS A 32 0.10 6.11 52.59
CA LYS A 32 -0.69 6.42 53.78
C LYS A 32 -2.20 6.37 53.46
N PRO A 33 -3.06 5.94 54.39
CA PRO A 33 -4.51 6.07 54.22
C PRO A 33 -4.93 7.53 54.02
N SER A 34 -5.98 7.75 53.22
CA SER A 34 -6.66 9.02 52.97
C SER A 34 -8.17 8.83 53.17
N ASP A 35 -8.94 9.92 53.21
CA ASP A 35 -10.40 9.89 53.37
C ASP A 35 -11.10 9.05 52.28
N ASP A 36 -10.51 9.04 51.07
CA ASP A 36 -10.96 8.25 49.92
C ASP A 36 -9.77 7.49 49.30
N GLY A 37 -9.20 6.52 50.03
CA GLY A 37 -8.21 5.57 49.51
C GLY A 37 -6.81 5.69 50.14
N PHE A 38 -5.76 5.70 49.30
CA PHE A 38 -4.36 5.76 49.75
C PHE A 38 -3.57 6.84 49.01
N MET A 39 -2.73 7.56 49.73
CA MET A 39 -1.93 8.67 49.24
C MET A 39 -0.44 8.42 49.43
N TRP A 40 0.33 8.68 48.39
CA TRP A 40 1.77 8.85 48.44
C TRP A 40 2.10 10.34 48.42
N GLU A 41 3.08 10.76 49.22
CA GLU A 41 3.57 12.14 49.28
C GLU A 41 5.09 12.15 49.11
N GLY A 42 5.58 12.96 48.18
CA GLY A 42 7.00 13.17 47.92
C GLY A 42 7.35 14.65 47.85
N HIS A 43 8.60 14.93 47.51
CA HIS A 43 9.13 16.30 47.47
C HIS A 43 8.45 17.19 46.43
N HIS A 44 8.01 16.62 45.30
CA HIS A 44 7.46 17.36 44.15
C HIS A 44 5.93 17.32 44.06
N GLY A 45 5.26 16.61 44.96
CA GLY A 45 3.80 16.51 44.98
C GLY A 45 3.29 15.23 45.64
N ARG A 46 2.02 14.93 45.39
CA ARG A 46 1.33 13.76 45.95
C ARG A 46 0.53 12.99 44.89
N VAL A 47 0.42 11.69 45.07
CA VAL A 47 -0.40 10.78 44.25
C VAL A 47 -1.46 10.15 45.13
N LEU A 48 -2.74 10.38 44.84
CA LEU A 48 -3.88 9.77 45.52
C LEU A 48 -4.47 8.67 44.64
N CYS A 49 -4.51 7.43 45.15
CA CYS A 49 -5.32 6.35 44.60
C CYS A 49 -6.64 6.28 45.36
N ARG A 50 -7.76 6.46 44.65
CA ARG A 50 -9.11 6.40 45.21
C ARG A 50 -9.61 4.99 45.40
N ALA A 51 -10.63 4.82 46.25
CA ALA A 51 -11.21 3.51 46.54
C ALA A 51 -11.77 2.78 45.31
N ASN A 52 -12.12 3.50 44.24
CA ASN A 52 -12.58 2.95 42.97
C ASN A 52 -11.45 2.62 41.97
N GLY A 53 -10.18 2.83 42.34
CA GLY A 53 -9.03 2.54 41.48
C GLY A 53 -8.65 3.65 40.49
N SER A 54 -9.27 4.83 40.58
CA SER A 54 -8.81 6.03 39.87
C SER A 54 -7.69 6.75 40.62
N PHE A 55 -6.88 7.53 39.90
CA PHE A 55 -5.73 8.24 40.45
C PHE A 55 -5.85 9.76 40.25
N GLU A 56 -5.30 10.52 41.19
CA GLU A 56 -5.13 11.97 41.13
C GLU A 56 -3.69 12.34 41.51
N LEU A 57 -3.03 13.11 40.65
CA LEU A 57 -1.70 13.65 40.86
C LEU A 57 -1.83 15.15 41.13
N VAL A 58 -1.18 15.63 42.18
CA VAL A 58 -1.15 17.06 42.55
C VAL A 58 0.29 17.50 42.79
N GLY A 59 0.83 18.33 41.90
CA GLY A 59 2.15 18.92 42.01
C GLY A 59 2.20 20.06 43.02
N THR A 60 3.38 20.32 43.59
CA THR A 60 3.59 21.43 44.52
C THR A 60 3.40 22.81 43.88
N ASP A 61 3.51 22.88 42.55
CA ASP A 61 3.23 24.07 41.73
C ASP A 61 1.72 24.27 41.45
N GLY A 62 0.86 23.40 41.99
CA GLY A 62 -0.58 23.41 41.78
C GLY A 62 -1.02 22.77 40.46
N SER A 63 -0.12 22.14 39.71
CA SER A 63 -0.49 21.32 38.55
C SER A 63 -1.26 20.07 39.00
N THR A 64 -2.26 19.67 38.23
CA THR A 64 -3.04 18.46 38.53
C THR A 64 -3.27 17.60 37.32
N ALA A 65 -3.28 16.27 37.53
CA ALA A 65 -3.71 15.31 36.53
C ALA A 65 -4.53 14.18 37.16
N SER A 66 -5.39 13.54 36.38
CA SER A 66 -6.08 12.31 36.77
C SER A 66 -5.72 11.16 35.83
N PHE A 67 -5.81 9.93 36.34
CA PHE A 67 -5.60 8.73 35.55
C PHE A 67 -6.61 7.63 35.90
N THR A 68 -7.12 6.92 34.89
CA THR A 68 -7.92 5.69 35.07
C THR A 68 -7.76 4.76 33.88
N PHE A 69 -7.79 3.44 34.12
CA PHE A 69 -7.78 2.42 33.07
C PHE A 69 -9.15 2.30 32.39
N PHE A 70 -9.17 1.94 31.11
CA PHE A 70 -10.39 1.69 30.35
C PHE A 70 -10.12 0.74 29.16
N GLN A 71 -11.18 0.14 28.62
CA GLN A 71 -11.10 -0.83 27.52
C GLN A 71 -12.29 -0.71 26.58
N TRP A 72 -12.15 -1.25 25.37
CA TRP A 72 -13.25 -1.48 24.45
C TRP A 72 -13.42 -2.96 24.16
N HIS A 73 -14.64 -3.46 24.23
CA HIS A 73 -14.96 -4.85 23.91
C HIS A 73 -16.10 -4.98 22.90
N ASP A 74 -16.14 -6.13 22.23
CA ASP A 74 -17.16 -6.57 21.27
C ASP A 74 -17.55 -5.47 20.26
N LYS A 75 -18.72 -4.85 20.41
CA LYS A 75 -19.22 -3.79 19.53
C LYS A 75 -18.71 -2.40 19.94
N TRP A 76 -17.40 -2.28 20.22
CA TRP A 76 -16.75 -1.05 20.68
C TRP A 76 -17.39 -0.43 21.93
N ILE A 77 -17.86 -1.26 22.87
CA ILE A 77 -18.44 -0.80 24.14
C ILE A 77 -17.30 -0.28 25.02
N TYR A 78 -17.37 0.99 25.42
CA TYR A 78 -16.35 1.66 26.24
C TYR A 78 -16.63 1.48 27.72
N GLU A 79 -15.66 0.94 28.47
CA GLU A 79 -15.81 0.75 29.92
C GLU A 79 -14.56 1.14 30.70
N ARG A 80 -14.74 2.01 31.70
CA ARG A 80 -13.66 2.40 32.63
C ARG A 80 -13.58 1.45 33.82
N LEU A 81 -12.37 1.22 34.31
CA LEU A 81 -12.11 0.39 35.47
C LEU A 81 -12.76 0.96 36.74
N ASP A 82 -12.77 2.27 36.88
CA ASP A 82 -13.30 2.96 38.05
C ASP A 82 -14.84 3.11 38.08
N ALA A 83 -15.51 2.67 37.01
CA ALA A 83 -16.95 2.39 37.00
C ALA A 83 -17.27 0.91 37.31
N GLY A 84 -16.24 0.06 37.44
CA GLY A 84 -16.36 -1.36 37.78
C GLY A 84 -16.74 -1.60 39.24
N LYS A 85 -16.92 -2.87 39.57
CA LYS A 85 -17.26 -3.33 40.92
C LYS A 85 -16.00 -3.76 41.66
N VAL A 86 -15.66 -3.04 42.72
CA VAL A 86 -14.63 -3.47 43.68
C VAL A 86 -15.16 -4.63 44.51
N GLU A 87 -14.36 -5.69 44.67
CA GLU A 87 -14.70 -6.84 45.50
C GLU A 87 -13.90 -6.81 46.82
N GLY A 88 -14.51 -7.27 47.92
CA GLY A 88 -13.87 -7.29 49.25
C GLY A 88 -13.97 -5.95 50.00
N LYS A 89 -12.95 -5.63 50.82
CA LYS A 89 -12.91 -4.43 51.70
C LYS A 89 -12.36 -3.16 51.01
N GLY A 90 -12.22 -3.16 49.68
CA GLY A 90 -11.59 -2.08 48.94
C GLY A 90 -10.07 -2.19 48.90
N LEU A 91 -9.37 -1.06 48.94
CA LEU A 91 -7.90 -0.99 48.98
C LEU A 91 -7.38 -1.60 50.29
N ILE A 92 -6.54 -2.63 50.19
CA ILE A 92 -5.95 -3.33 51.33
C ILE A 92 -4.45 -3.06 51.36
N ARG A 93 -3.95 -2.55 52.50
CA ARG A 93 -2.51 -2.44 52.74
C ARG A 93 -1.94 -3.80 53.13
N GLU A 94 -0.95 -4.26 52.39
CA GLU A 94 -0.26 -5.52 52.62
C GLU A 94 0.92 -5.35 53.61
N ALA A 95 1.43 -6.46 54.14
CA ALA A 95 2.51 -6.46 55.13
C ALA A 95 3.83 -5.89 54.60
N ASP A 96 4.06 -5.97 53.28
CA ASP A 96 5.24 -5.41 52.60
C ASP A 96 5.10 -3.89 52.31
N GLY A 97 3.99 -3.28 52.71
CA GLY A 97 3.71 -1.86 52.51
C GLY A 97 3.09 -1.51 51.16
N SER A 98 2.86 -2.50 50.27
CA SER A 98 2.08 -2.32 49.06
C SER A 98 0.58 -2.19 49.35
N VAL A 99 -0.18 -1.68 48.38
CA VAL A 99 -1.65 -1.57 48.47
C VAL A 99 -2.29 -2.33 47.32
N ARG A 100 -3.24 -3.21 47.61
CA ARG A 100 -3.92 -4.06 46.64
C ARG A 100 -5.39 -3.69 46.49
N LEU A 101 -5.89 -3.68 45.26
CA LEU A 101 -7.31 -3.55 44.90
C LEU A 101 -7.69 -4.67 43.94
N ALA A 102 -8.84 -5.31 44.13
CA ALA A 102 -9.32 -6.32 43.21
C ALA A 102 -10.82 -6.17 42.96
N GLY A 103 -11.28 -6.61 41.79
CA GLY A 103 -12.69 -6.50 41.44
C GLY A 103 -13.04 -7.06 40.08
N LEU A 104 -14.22 -6.66 39.63
CA LEU A 104 -14.76 -6.90 38.29
C LEU A 104 -14.82 -5.58 37.52
N TRP A 105 -14.27 -5.59 36.32
CA TRP A 105 -14.20 -4.47 35.41
C TRP A 105 -15.00 -4.79 34.16
N GLY A 106 -15.97 -3.93 33.86
CA GLY A 106 -16.81 -4.03 32.69
C GLY A 106 -18.05 -4.88 32.92
N THR A 107 -19.12 -4.25 33.38
CA THR A 107 -20.36 -4.94 33.81
C THR A 107 -21.59 -4.43 33.06
N THR A 108 -21.40 -3.69 31.96
CA THR A 108 -22.50 -3.07 31.22
C THR A 108 -23.04 -4.03 30.17
N GLY A 109 -24.33 -4.37 30.26
CA GLY A 109 -24.98 -5.31 29.33
C GLY A 109 -24.83 -6.79 29.73
N GLU A 110 -24.93 -7.69 28.75
CA GLU A 110 -24.81 -9.15 28.95
C GLU A 110 -23.37 -9.68 28.78
N ALA A 111 -22.40 -8.80 28.52
CA ALA A 111 -21.01 -9.19 28.29
C ALA A 111 -20.33 -9.67 29.60
N PRO A 112 -19.46 -10.69 29.54
CA PRO A 112 -18.69 -11.12 30.70
C PRO A 112 -17.71 -10.04 31.17
N ALA A 113 -17.54 -9.90 32.48
CA ALA A 113 -16.59 -8.95 33.06
C ALA A 113 -15.14 -9.43 32.96
N LEU A 114 -14.18 -8.51 33.02
CA LEU A 114 -12.80 -8.78 33.36
C LEU A 114 -12.63 -8.87 34.88
N ARG A 115 -11.97 -9.90 35.38
CA ARG A 115 -11.47 -9.92 36.76
C ARG A 115 -10.13 -9.21 36.78
N TYR A 116 -9.97 -8.24 37.68
CA TYR A 116 -8.72 -7.50 37.81
C TYR A 116 -8.15 -7.56 39.23
N GLU A 117 -6.83 -7.47 39.31
CA GLU A 117 -6.08 -7.18 40.52
C GLU A 117 -5.07 -6.07 40.21
N MET A 118 -5.03 -5.03 41.06
CA MET A 118 -4.13 -3.90 40.94
C MET A 118 -3.29 -3.80 42.22
N VAL A 119 -1.97 -3.76 42.08
CA VAL A 119 -1.02 -3.64 43.19
C VAL A 119 -0.21 -2.36 43.04
N LEU A 120 -0.18 -1.55 44.10
CA LEU A 120 0.49 -0.26 44.18
C LEU A 120 1.72 -0.38 45.07
N ARG A 121 2.86 0.10 44.59
CA ARG A 121 4.11 0.14 45.35
C ARG A 121 4.68 1.56 45.32
N PRO A 122 4.99 2.16 46.49
CA PRO A 122 5.65 3.45 46.49
C PRO A 122 7.06 3.33 45.92
N ASN A 123 7.49 4.33 45.16
CA ASN A 123 8.87 4.47 44.69
C ASN A 123 9.37 5.90 44.97
N ALA A 124 10.62 6.22 44.61
CA ALA A 124 11.27 7.48 44.96
C ALA A 124 10.58 8.74 44.39
N SER A 125 9.82 8.58 43.31
CA SER A 125 9.22 9.66 42.51
C SER A 125 7.70 9.57 42.41
N GLY A 126 7.07 8.57 43.00
CA GLY A 126 5.63 8.34 42.92
C GLY A 126 5.21 6.93 43.31
N VAL A 127 4.34 6.34 42.50
CA VAL A 127 3.73 5.02 42.72
C VAL A 127 3.84 4.18 41.46
N SER A 128 4.42 2.99 41.58
CA SER A 128 4.35 1.95 40.55
C SER A 128 3.05 1.17 40.70
N VAL A 129 2.36 0.93 39.59
CA VAL A 129 1.04 0.29 39.51
C VAL A 129 1.15 -0.94 38.61
N ALA A 130 0.89 -2.11 39.16
CA ALA A 130 0.81 -3.36 38.42
C ALA A 130 -0.66 -3.81 38.34
N LEU A 131 -1.26 -3.79 37.14
CA LEU A 131 -2.61 -4.25 36.87
C LEU A 131 -2.57 -5.60 36.16
N SER A 132 -3.12 -6.63 36.79
CA SER A 132 -3.38 -7.94 36.19
C SER A 132 -4.85 -8.04 35.82
N ALA A 133 -5.17 -8.40 34.58
CA ALA A 133 -6.53 -8.58 34.10
C ALA A 133 -6.71 -9.95 33.44
N ARG A 134 -7.79 -10.66 33.81
CA ARG A 134 -8.18 -11.96 33.23
C ARG A 134 -9.65 -11.95 32.83
N LYS A 135 -9.97 -12.54 31.69
CA LYS A 135 -11.37 -12.70 31.24
C LYS A 135 -12.09 -13.73 32.10
N THR A 136 -13.33 -13.44 32.53
CA THR A 136 -14.13 -14.40 33.29
C THR A 136 -14.85 -15.43 32.41
N ALA A 137 -15.05 -15.09 31.13
CA ALA A 137 -15.55 -15.94 30.05
C ALA A 137 -15.11 -15.31 28.71
N PRO A 138 -15.39 -15.94 27.55
CA PRO A 138 -15.04 -15.35 26.24
C PRO A 138 -15.59 -13.93 26.08
N LEU A 139 -14.69 -12.98 25.89
CA LEU A 139 -14.93 -11.54 25.69
C LEU A 139 -13.87 -11.07 24.70
N THR A 140 -14.19 -10.32 23.65
CA THR A 140 -13.16 -9.86 22.70
C THR A 140 -12.78 -8.41 23.00
N LEU A 141 -11.52 -8.14 23.34
CA LEU A 141 -11.03 -6.76 23.49
C LEU A 141 -10.63 -6.21 22.12
N MET A 142 -11.30 -5.16 21.68
CA MET A 142 -11.14 -4.60 20.32
C MET A 142 -9.80 -3.90 20.12
N ALA A 143 -9.21 -3.37 21.20
CA ALA A 143 -7.97 -2.62 21.16
C ALA A 143 -7.08 -2.86 22.39
N GLY A 144 -7.30 -3.95 23.12
CA GLY A 144 -6.58 -4.26 24.37
C GLY A 144 -6.92 -3.31 25.53
N ILE A 145 -5.94 -2.98 26.38
CA ILE A 145 -6.12 -2.23 27.64
C ILE A 145 -5.44 -0.86 27.55
N TRP A 146 -6.22 0.17 27.91
CA TRP A 146 -5.84 1.58 27.81
C TRP A 146 -5.96 2.28 29.16
N GLY A 147 -5.40 3.48 29.26
CA GLY A 147 -5.66 4.42 30.33
C GLY A 147 -5.85 5.84 29.79
N VAL A 148 -6.65 6.65 30.47
CA VAL A 148 -6.81 8.06 30.15
C VAL A 148 -6.10 8.89 31.19
N TYR A 149 -5.11 9.67 30.77
CA TYR A 149 -4.37 10.62 31.58
C TYR A 149 -4.85 12.03 31.23
N SER A 150 -5.43 12.75 32.19
CA SER A 150 -5.98 14.09 31.94
C SER A 150 -5.31 15.13 32.81
N ALA A 151 -4.44 15.95 32.22
CA ALA A 151 -3.85 17.10 32.88
C ALA A 151 -4.77 18.32 32.75
N THR A 152 -4.96 19.08 33.83
CA THR A 152 -5.66 20.37 33.77
C THR A 152 -4.86 21.37 32.94
N ARG A 153 -5.51 22.26 32.20
CA ARG A 153 -4.86 23.36 31.45
C ARG A 153 -5.46 24.72 31.80
N LYS A 154 -4.70 25.80 31.58
CA LYS A 154 -5.14 27.20 31.74
C LYS A 154 -5.03 27.98 30.42
N ALA A 155 -5.62 29.17 30.33
CA ALA A 155 -5.70 29.98 29.10
C ALA A 155 -4.37 30.64 28.66
N ALA A 156 -3.27 30.42 29.38
CA ALA A 156 -1.91 30.84 29.04
C ALA A 156 -0.95 29.92 29.83
N ASP A 157 -0.76 28.72 29.32
CA ASP A 157 -0.09 27.64 30.03
C ASP A 157 1.29 27.40 29.43
N GLU A 158 2.34 27.67 30.20
CA GLU A 158 3.73 27.54 29.76
C GLU A 158 4.23 26.09 29.76
N ARG A 159 3.40 25.15 30.24
CA ARG A 159 3.77 23.74 30.29
C ARG A 159 3.75 23.12 28.90
N VAL A 160 4.61 22.13 28.72
CA VAL A 160 4.62 21.24 27.57
C VAL A 160 4.13 19.86 27.97
N VAL A 161 3.62 19.13 26.99
CA VAL A 161 3.47 17.67 27.04
C VAL A 161 4.64 17.09 26.28
N TYR A 162 5.52 16.39 26.99
CA TYR A 162 6.67 15.69 26.42
C TYR A 162 6.44 14.18 26.47
N ALA A 163 6.21 13.57 25.31
CA ALA A 163 6.25 12.13 25.12
C ALA A 163 7.70 11.73 24.82
N SER A 164 8.46 11.47 25.87
CA SER A 164 9.91 11.27 25.86
C SER A 164 10.32 9.90 25.36
N PRO A 165 11.25 9.76 24.39
CA PRO A 165 12.07 10.83 23.80
C PRO A 165 11.60 11.40 22.44
N TRP A 166 10.33 11.21 22.05
CA TRP A 166 9.87 11.42 20.67
C TRP A 166 9.43 12.82 20.31
N THR A 167 8.47 13.36 21.06
CA THR A 167 7.81 14.60 20.67
C THR A 167 7.42 15.38 21.90
N HIS A 168 7.57 16.69 21.80
CA HIS A 168 7.08 17.65 22.77
C HIS A 168 6.20 18.67 22.07
N ARG A 169 5.11 19.09 22.71
CA ARG A 169 4.26 20.17 22.23
C ARG A 169 3.76 21.01 23.42
N PRO A 170 3.41 22.29 23.21
CA PRO A 170 2.71 23.08 24.22
C PRO A 170 1.45 22.35 24.71
N ILE A 171 1.13 22.48 26.00
CA ILE A 171 -0.10 21.89 26.53
C ILE A 171 -1.32 22.52 25.85
N GLY A 172 -2.16 21.67 25.26
CA GLY A 172 -3.31 22.10 24.46
C GLY A 172 -3.12 21.89 22.96
N THR A 173 -1.90 21.60 22.52
CA THR A 173 -1.64 21.12 21.16
C THR A 173 -1.66 19.60 21.15
N ALA A 174 -2.40 18.98 20.23
CA ALA A 174 -2.53 17.53 20.17
C ALA A 174 -1.16 16.83 20.00
N VAL A 175 -0.95 15.76 20.76
CA VAL A 175 0.21 14.87 20.70
C VAL A 175 -0.30 13.46 20.40
N SER A 176 0.39 12.75 19.52
CA SER A 176 0.12 11.34 19.26
C SER A 176 1.40 10.60 18.91
N GLY A 177 1.47 9.33 19.29
CA GLY A 177 2.63 8.49 18.98
C GLY A 177 3.11 7.66 20.18
N PRO A 178 4.25 6.96 20.02
CA PRO A 178 4.84 6.18 21.10
C PRO A 178 5.31 7.06 22.25
N PHE A 179 5.27 6.52 23.47
CA PHE A 179 5.88 7.09 24.66
C PHE A 179 6.40 6.00 25.63
N ALA A 180 7.53 6.24 26.30
CA ALA A 180 8.09 5.48 27.40
C ALA A 180 7.76 6.26 28.67
N GLU A 181 7.87 7.59 28.59
CA GLU A 181 7.49 8.51 29.63
C GLU A 181 6.74 9.71 29.05
N LEU A 182 5.65 10.10 29.70
CA LEU A 182 4.92 11.33 29.49
C LEU A 182 5.23 12.27 30.66
N LEU A 183 5.73 13.45 30.33
CA LEU A 183 5.98 14.53 31.27
C LEU A 183 5.10 15.72 30.91
N VAL A 184 4.37 16.25 31.90
CA VAL A 184 3.59 17.49 31.77
C VAL A 184 4.10 18.51 32.77
N GLY A 185 4.81 19.51 32.28
CA GLY A 185 5.49 20.50 33.12
C GLY A 185 6.16 21.60 32.31
N VAL A 186 6.80 22.55 32.97
CA VAL A 186 7.57 23.62 32.31
C VAL A 186 8.97 23.08 31.96
N PRO A 187 9.54 23.38 30.77
CA PRO A 187 10.91 22.98 30.43
C PRO A 187 11.93 23.35 31.52
N GLY A 188 12.78 22.40 31.92
CA GLY A 188 13.73 22.54 33.04
C GLY A 188 13.11 22.52 34.44
N GLY A 189 11.77 22.42 34.55
CA GLY A 189 11.01 22.47 35.79
C GLY A 189 10.37 21.13 36.19
N PRO A 190 9.70 21.09 37.37
CA PRO A 190 8.99 19.91 37.82
C PRO A 190 7.84 19.54 36.86
N ALA A 191 7.55 18.25 36.76
CA ALA A 191 6.57 17.70 35.86
C ALA A 191 5.70 16.65 36.54
N LEU A 192 4.44 16.59 36.15
CA LEU A 192 3.61 15.40 36.37
C LEU A 192 4.08 14.31 35.41
N ARG A 193 4.18 13.08 35.89
CA ARG A 193 4.81 11.96 35.18
C ARG A 193 3.87 10.76 35.07
N LEU A 194 3.82 10.19 33.87
CA LEU A 194 3.27 8.86 33.59
C LEU A 194 4.29 8.08 32.77
N ALA A 195 4.77 6.95 33.26
CA ALA A 195 5.63 6.04 32.49
C ALA A 195 4.95 4.68 32.30
N GLY A 196 5.18 4.06 31.15
CA GLY A 196 4.86 2.64 30.94
C GLY A 196 6.02 1.76 31.40
N GLY A 197 5.75 0.54 31.85
CA GLY A 197 6.79 -0.49 32.02
C GLY A 197 7.41 -0.93 30.70
N GLU A 198 6.67 -0.75 29.60
CA GLU A 198 7.09 -0.89 28.20
C GLU A 198 6.71 0.34 27.39
N ILE A 199 7.15 0.43 26.13
CA ILE A 199 6.79 1.55 25.26
C ILE A 199 5.29 1.50 24.88
N ALA A 200 4.54 2.42 25.46
CA ALA A 200 3.13 2.66 25.23
C ALA A 200 2.90 3.59 24.02
N THR A 201 1.65 3.81 23.65
CA THR A 201 1.28 4.82 22.64
C THR A 201 0.19 5.73 23.18
N ALA A 202 0.30 7.04 22.96
CA ALA A 202 -0.68 8.02 23.36
C ALA A 202 -1.38 8.66 22.15
N ARG A 203 -2.62 9.11 22.35
CA ARG A 203 -3.31 10.06 21.47
C ARG A 203 -4.05 11.11 22.31
N SER A 204 -3.93 12.38 21.94
CA SER A 204 -4.57 13.46 22.67
C SER A 204 -6.08 13.57 22.39
N ARG A 205 -6.82 13.94 23.43
CA ARG A 205 -8.15 14.55 23.38
C ARG A 205 -8.09 15.87 24.13
N VAL A 206 -7.85 16.95 23.39
CA VAL A 206 -7.72 18.28 23.98
C VAL A 206 -9.09 18.96 24.06
N THR A 207 -9.40 19.55 25.22
CA THR A 207 -10.55 20.43 25.46
C THR A 207 -10.07 21.73 26.09
N ASP A 208 -10.91 22.76 26.17
CA ASP A 208 -10.55 24.09 26.69
C ASP A 208 -9.87 24.07 28.07
N ASN A 209 -10.22 23.11 28.93
CA ASN A 209 -9.74 23.04 30.32
C ASN A 209 -8.88 21.80 30.63
N GLN A 210 -8.71 20.88 29.67
CA GLN A 210 -7.94 19.66 29.88
C GLN A 210 -7.13 19.25 28.65
N HIS A 211 -5.92 18.76 28.91
CA HIS A 211 -5.15 17.97 27.98
C HIS A 211 -5.30 16.49 28.33
N GLY A 212 -6.26 15.81 27.69
CA GLY A 212 -6.45 14.37 27.83
C GLY A 212 -5.53 13.59 26.91
N LEU A 213 -5.01 12.46 27.38
CA LEU A 213 -4.16 11.52 26.64
C LEU A 213 -4.71 10.11 26.86
N GLU A 214 -5.22 9.49 25.80
CA GLU A 214 -5.53 8.06 25.82
C GLU A 214 -4.28 7.27 25.50
N CYS A 215 -3.82 6.48 26.46
CA CYS A 215 -2.58 5.72 26.44
C CYS A 215 -2.88 4.22 26.33
N CYS A 216 -2.42 3.55 25.27
CA CYS A 216 -2.50 2.11 25.12
C CYS A 216 -1.28 1.45 25.76
N PHE A 217 -1.50 0.61 26.77
CA PHE A 217 -0.43 -0.12 27.47
C PHE A 217 -0.38 -1.60 27.08
N HIS A 218 -1.48 -2.15 26.56
CA HIS A 218 -1.53 -3.50 26.01
C HIS A 218 -2.33 -3.48 24.70
N ARG A 219 -1.69 -3.81 23.58
CA ARG A 219 -2.20 -3.51 22.23
C ARG A 219 -3.09 -4.59 21.61
N SER A 220 -3.14 -5.79 22.21
CA SER A 220 -3.80 -6.96 21.62
C SER A 220 -4.83 -7.58 22.54
N ASP A 221 -5.73 -8.36 21.95
CA ASP A 221 -6.60 -9.27 22.70
C ASP A 221 -5.79 -10.45 23.27
N PHE A 222 -6.33 -11.12 24.29
CA PHE A 222 -5.67 -12.25 24.99
C PHE A 222 -6.67 -13.36 25.34
N GLY A 223 -6.23 -14.60 25.48
CA GLY A 223 -7.09 -15.76 25.78
C GLY A 223 -7.75 -15.70 27.16
N VAL A 224 -8.81 -16.49 27.39
CA VAL A 224 -9.47 -16.62 28.71
C VAL A 224 -8.55 -17.25 29.76
N GLU A 225 -7.60 -18.07 29.32
CA GLU A 225 -6.56 -18.67 30.16
C GLU A 225 -5.32 -17.80 30.32
N GLU A 226 -5.24 -16.67 29.61
CA GLU A 226 -4.14 -15.73 29.69
C GLU A 226 -4.44 -14.62 30.70
N THR A 227 -3.39 -14.04 31.26
CA THR A 227 -3.49 -12.86 32.13
C THR A 227 -2.68 -11.75 31.49
N ALA A 228 -3.35 -10.64 31.16
CA ALA A 228 -2.66 -9.43 30.74
C ALA A 228 -2.09 -8.74 31.99
N VAL A 229 -0.80 -8.44 31.96
CA VAL A 229 -0.11 -7.70 33.02
C VAL A 229 0.34 -6.36 32.46
N ILE A 230 -0.08 -5.28 33.10
CA ILE A 230 0.24 -3.91 32.74
C ILE A 230 0.98 -3.28 33.90
N GLU A 231 2.16 -2.75 33.64
CA GLU A 231 2.93 -1.98 34.61
C GLU A 231 3.02 -0.54 34.16
N ILE A 232 2.70 0.39 35.05
CA ILE A 232 2.87 1.83 34.84
C ILE A 232 3.45 2.48 36.10
N GLU A 233 3.97 3.70 35.96
CA GLU A 233 4.35 4.55 37.07
C GLU A 233 3.67 5.89 36.98
N LEU A 234 3.08 6.34 38.09
CA LEU A 234 2.47 7.65 38.24
C LEU A 234 3.24 8.44 39.28
N GLY A 235 3.62 9.67 38.96
CA GLY A 235 4.40 10.46 39.91
C GLY A 235 4.88 11.78 39.36
N PHE A 236 6.12 12.12 39.68
CA PHE A 236 6.72 13.40 39.38
C PHE A 236 8.11 13.22 38.75
N GLY A 237 8.45 14.11 37.83
CA GLY A 237 9.74 14.13 37.15
C GLY A 237 10.19 15.55 36.85
N THR A 238 11.11 15.70 35.91
CA THR A 238 11.60 17.00 35.43
C THR A 238 11.54 17.00 33.92
N VAL A 239 10.87 17.99 33.33
CA VAL A 239 10.94 18.17 31.87
C VAL A 239 12.36 18.61 31.52
N PRO A 240 13.02 18.02 30.51
CA PRO A 240 14.34 18.52 30.12
C PRO A 240 14.24 19.97 29.63
N SER A 241 15.32 20.73 29.79
CA SER A 241 15.41 22.10 29.26
C SER A 241 15.57 22.14 27.75
N GLU A 242 16.00 21.02 27.15
CA GLU A 242 16.20 20.85 25.71
C GLU A 242 15.69 19.48 25.29
N PHE A 243 15.04 19.39 24.13
CA PHE A 243 14.46 18.15 23.68
C PHE A 243 15.35 17.50 22.60
N PRO A 244 15.65 16.19 22.71
CA PRO A 244 16.34 15.45 21.65
C PRO A 244 15.63 15.62 20.30
N GLY A 245 16.39 15.95 19.26
CA GLY A 245 15.86 16.18 17.91
C GLY A 245 15.10 17.48 17.72
N GLU A 246 15.06 18.36 18.72
CA GLU A 246 14.53 19.72 18.55
C GLU A 246 15.42 20.49 17.57
N ILE A 247 14.81 20.99 16.50
CA ILE A 247 15.48 21.79 15.49
C ILE A 247 15.20 23.26 15.79
N ARG A 248 16.25 24.06 16.00
CA ARG A 248 16.14 25.48 16.34
C ARG A 248 16.67 26.37 15.21
N PRO A 249 16.12 27.58 15.03
CA PRO A 249 16.76 28.63 14.25
C PRO A 249 18.20 28.84 14.69
N ARG A 250 19.07 29.14 13.73
CA ARG A 250 20.49 29.40 13.96
C ARG A 250 20.87 30.77 13.46
N GLN A 251 21.70 31.46 14.23
CA GLN A 251 22.35 32.71 13.81
C GLN A 251 23.83 32.60 14.08
N ALA A 252 24.58 32.29 13.02
CA ALA A 252 26.04 32.24 13.03
C ALA A 252 26.59 32.82 11.72
N LYS A 253 27.88 33.18 11.74
CA LYS A 253 28.58 33.57 10.52
C LYS A 253 28.67 32.37 9.60
N LEU A 254 28.27 32.53 8.33
CA LEU A 254 28.37 31.47 7.32
C LEU A 254 29.80 30.92 7.23
N ALA A 255 29.96 29.63 7.49
CA ALA A 255 31.24 28.94 7.44
C ALA A 255 31.05 27.44 7.19
N LEU A 256 31.91 26.89 6.33
CA LEU A 256 32.11 25.45 6.21
C LEU A 256 33.29 25.04 7.10
N GLY A 257 33.05 24.07 7.97
CA GLY A 257 34.00 23.54 8.93
C GLY A 257 34.62 22.22 8.50
N ARG A 258 34.97 21.38 9.49
CA ARG A 258 35.49 20.03 9.21
C ARG A 258 34.39 19.15 8.65
N THR A 259 34.73 18.37 7.63
CA THR A 259 33.92 17.24 7.17
C THR A 259 34.37 15.96 7.85
N ALA A 260 33.49 14.96 7.96
CA ALA A 260 33.93 13.61 8.27
C ALA A 260 34.92 13.11 7.19
N PRO A 261 35.88 12.22 7.54
CA PRO A 261 36.83 11.68 6.57
C PRO A 261 36.11 10.98 5.42
N LEU A 262 36.53 11.30 4.19
CA LEU A 262 36.09 10.61 2.98
C LEU A 262 36.87 9.30 2.82
N PRO A 263 36.28 8.27 2.19
CA PRO A 263 37.04 7.09 1.80
C PRO A 263 38.08 7.44 0.73
N GLU A 264 39.25 6.82 0.76
CA GLU A 264 40.25 6.98 -0.32
C GLU A 264 39.76 6.35 -1.64
N THR A 265 39.04 5.23 -1.54
CA THR A 265 38.52 4.48 -2.68
C THR A 265 37.10 4.02 -2.46
N VAL A 266 36.28 3.98 -3.52
CA VAL A 266 34.92 3.44 -3.51
C VAL A 266 34.70 2.59 -4.78
N PRO A 267 34.00 1.43 -4.70
CA PRO A 267 33.64 0.69 -5.92
C PRO A 267 32.62 1.47 -6.75
N LEU A 268 32.61 1.26 -8.07
CA LEU A 268 31.56 1.73 -8.98
C LEU A 268 30.18 1.31 -8.46
N TYR A 269 29.27 2.29 -8.41
CA TYR A 269 27.93 2.28 -7.80
C TYR A 269 27.90 2.19 -6.27
N GLY A 270 29.06 2.34 -5.61
CA GLY A 270 29.16 2.48 -4.17
C GLY A 270 28.77 3.88 -3.70
N GLY A 271 28.31 3.96 -2.45
CA GLY A 271 27.96 5.22 -1.80
C GLY A 271 29.15 5.92 -1.16
N ILE A 272 29.12 7.25 -1.19
CA ILE A 272 29.96 8.11 -0.35
C ILE A 272 29.01 8.97 0.48
N GLU A 273 29.01 8.80 1.79
CA GLU A 273 28.25 9.62 2.73
C GLU A 273 29.20 10.26 3.74
N PHE A 274 29.01 11.56 4.01
CA PHE A 274 29.76 12.26 5.05
C PHE A 274 28.95 13.41 5.64
N SER A 275 29.21 13.71 6.92
CA SER A 275 28.67 14.90 7.58
C SER A 275 29.51 16.13 7.29
N VAL A 276 28.84 17.28 7.28
CA VAL A 276 29.42 18.60 7.04
C VAL A 276 29.14 19.48 8.25
N SER A 277 30.18 20.03 8.86
CA SER A 277 30.02 21.12 9.81
C SER A 277 29.69 22.39 9.03
N LEU A 278 28.44 22.86 9.14
CA LEU A 278 27.98 24.10 8.50
C LEU A 278 27.42 25.02 9.57
N ASP A 279 27.98 26.21 9.65
CA ASP A 279 27.48 27.34 10.44
C ASP A 279 26.88 28.37 9.48
N GLY A 280 25.82 29.06 9.89
CA GLY A 280 25.14 30.04 9.08
C GLY A 280 23.92 30.60 9.79
N THR A 281 23.14 31.40 9.07
CA THR A 281 21.92 32.00 9.55
C THR A 281 20.71 31.40 8.85
N TRP A 282 19.83 30.74 9.61
CA TRP A 282 18.58 30.18 9.12
C TRP A 282 17.51 30.10 10.22
N ASP A 283 16.27 30.27 9.82
CA ASP A 283 15.07 29.97 10.61
C ASP A 283 14.61 28.52 10.37
N ASN A 284 14.69 28.04 9.13
CA ASN A 284 14.38 26.65 8.76
C ASN A 284 15.55 26.01 7.98
N PRO A 285 16.25 24.99 8.54
CA PRO A 285 17.38 24.36 7.85
C PRO A 285 16.99 23.51 6.64
N PHE A 286 15.69 23.25 6.42
CA PHE A 286 15.18 22.53 5.26
C PHE A 286 14.86 23.45 4.08
N ASP A 287 14.76 24.77 4.30
CA ASP A 287 14.46 25.73 3.25
C ASP A 287 15.74 26.16 2.51
N PRO A 288 15.93 25.78 1.24
CA PRO A 288 17.12 26.17 0.47
C PRO A 288 17.19 27.68 0.16
N ASP A 289 16.11 28.46 0.35
CA ASP A 289 16.15 29.92 0.23
C ASP A 289 16.75 30.58 1.48
N ASP A 290 16.78 29.85 2.59
CA ASP A 290 17.30 30.30 3.87
C ASP A 290 18.75 29.85 4.09
N VAL A 291 18.99 28.55 3.90
CA VAL A 291 20.33 27.94 3.88
C VAL A 291 20.38 26.78 2.89
N ARG A 292 21.35 26.82 1.98
CA ARG A 292 21.58 25.80 0.96
C ARG A 292 22.98 25.26 1.04
N LEU A 293 23.10 23.94 1.09
CA LEU A 293 24.36 23.20 0.91
C LEU A 293 24.28 22.40 -0.38
N ASP A 294 25.29 22.53 -1.24
CA ASP A 294 25.44 21.78 -2.48
C ASP A 294 26.86 21.22 -2.60
N ALA A 295 27.00 20.05 -3.22
CA ALA A 295 28.27 19.48 -3.64
C ALA A 295 28.40 19.62 -5.16
N MET A 296 29.42 20.37 -5.61
CA MET A 296 29.81 20.49 -7.00
C MET A 296 30.73 19.32 -7.35
N VAL A 297 30.23 18.34 -8.09
CA VAL A 297 30.95 17.09 -8.34
C VAL A 297 31.50 17.07 -9.76
N ARG A 298 32.70 16.51 -9.92
CA ARG A 298 33.30 16.22 -11.22
C ARG A 298 33.87 14.81 -11.26
N THR A 299 33.47 14.03 -12.25
CA THR A 299 33.90 12.64 -12.45
C THR A 299 35.21 12.52 -13.24
N GLY A 300 35.75 11.31 -13.36
CA GLY A 300 37.01 11.03 -14.06
C GLY A 300 37.02 11.45 -15.54
N SER A 301 35.89 11.34 -16.25
CA SER A 301 35.73 11.85 -17.63
C SER A 301 35.62 13.38 -17.71
N GLY A 302 35.44 14.05 -16.58
CA GLY A 302 35.23 15.49 -16.50
C GLY A 302 33.77 15.93 -16.58
N LYS A 303 32.79 15.01 -16.56
CA LYS A 303 31.37 15.35 -16.38
C LYS A 303 31.17 16.02 -15.03
N SER A 304 30.28 17.01 -14.98
CA SER A 304 29.98 17.75 -13.75
C SER A 304 28.48 17.77 -13.47
N TYR A 305 28.13 17.70 -12.20
CA TYR A 305 26.76 17.78 -11.71
C TYR A 305 26.71 18.40 -10.31
N VAL A 306 25.52 18.82 -9.91
CA VAL A 306 25.25 19.32 -8.56
C VAL A 306 24.53 18.24 -7.77
N GLN A 307 25.10 17.84 -6.63
CA GLN A 307 24.38 17.06 -5.64
C GLN A 307 23.86 18.00 -4.54
N PRO A 308 22.55 18.13 -4.38
CA PRO A 308 21.95 18.75 -3.20
C PRO A 308 22.42 18.10 -1.89
N GLY A 309 22.88 18.91 -0.95
CA GLY A 309 22.99 18.54 0.47
C GLY A 309 21.70 18.76 1.22
N PHE A 310 21.60 18.14 2.39
CA PHE A 310 20.40 18.18 3.23
C PHE A 310 20.75 18.20 4.73
N PHE A 311 19.83 18.76 5.50
CA PHE A 311 19.83 18.67 6.96
C PHE A 311 19.05 17.44 7.41
N MET A 312 19.52 16.74 8.44
CA MET A 312 18.76 15.66 9.05
C MET A 312 18.98 15.58 10.55
N VAL A 313 18.01 14.99 11.25
CA VAL A 313 18.19 14.56 12.64
C VAL A 313 18.54 13.07 12.63
N PRO A 314 19.70 12.66 13.16
CA PRO A 314 20.02 11.25 13.33
C PRO A 314 19.00 10.56 14.23
N HIS A 315 18.63 9.33 13.89
CA HIS A 315 17.72 8.53 14.69
C HIS A 315 18.33 7.18 15.01
N GLU A 316 18.13 6.75 16.25
CA GLU A 316 18.36 5.37 16.67
C GLU A 316 17.06 4.59 16.57
N ARG A 317 17.10 3.45 15.89
CA ARG A 317 15.96 2.57 15.76
C ARG A 317 15.86 1.67 16.99
N VAL A 318 14.69 1.66 17.63
CA VAL A 318 14.35 0.78 18.75
C VAL A 318 13.13 -0.04 18.36
N VAL A 319 13.21 -1.36 18.57
CA VAL A 319 12.10 -2.29 18.32
C VAL A 319 11.73 -3.00 19.62
N GLN A 320 10.45 -2.95 19.98
CA GLN A 320 9.89 -3.71 21.10
C GLN A 320 8.61 -4.41 20.65
N GLY A 321 8.61 -5.75 20.69
CA GLY A 321 7.55 -6.55 20.06
C GLY A 321 7.45 -6.25 18.56
N LYS A 322 6.26 -5.82 18.10
CA LYS A 322 6.02 -5.37 16.71
C LYS A 322 6.01 -3.85 16.54
N ALA A 323 6.33 -3.10 17.60
CA ALA A 323 6.42 -1.65 17.53
C ALA A 323 7.83 -1.24 17.11
N GLU A 324 7.93 -0.51 16.00
CA GLU A 324 9.15 0.15 15.59
C GLU A 324 9.09 1.63 15.93
N ILE A 325 10.22 2.12 16.40
CA ILE A 325 10.36 3.47 16.89
C ILE A 325 11.69 4.07 16.45
N MET A 326 11.65 5.32 15.98
CA MET A 326 12.82 6.11 15.68
C MET A 326 13.02 7.14 16.79
N VAL A 327 14.09 6.99 17.57
CA VAL A 327 14.45 7.89 18.67
C VAL A 327 15.46 8.92 18.16
N PRO A 328 15.17 10.23 18.25
CA PRO A 328 16.10 11.24 17.78
C PRO A 328 17.40 11.29 18.61
N ARG A 329 18.50 11.67 17.96
CA ARG A 329 19.85 11.79 18.53
C ARG A 329 20.48 13.12 18.10
N GLY A 330 20.91 13.92 19.09
CA GLY A 330 21.53 15.23 18.86
C GLY A 330 20.54 16.31 18.38
N GLU A 331 21.09 17.41 17.88
CA GLU A 331 20.36 18.62 17.42
C GLU A 331 20.25 18.69 15.88
N GLY A 332 20.66 17.62 15.20
CA GLY A 332 20.71 17.53 13.73
C GLY A 332 22.07 17.89 13.12
N GLU A 333 22.23 17.55 11.85
CA GLU A 333 23.49 17.67 11.12
C GLU A 333 23.25 17.83 9.61
N TRP A 334 24.24 18.41 8.92
CA TRP A 334 24.25 18.50 7.46
C TRP A 334 24.96 17.31 6.85
N ARG A 335 24.42 16.78 5.75
CA ARG A 335 24.91 15.59 5.05
C ARG A 335 25.01 15.83 3.55
N ILE A 336 25.99 15.16 2.95
CA ILE A 336 26.09 14.92 1.51
C ILE A 336 26.11 13.41 1.29
N ARG A 337 25.35 12.95 0.29
CA ARG A 337 25.34 11.57 -0.18
C ARG A 337 25.61 11.55 -1.68
N LEU A 338 26.62 10.79 -2.11
CA LEU A 338 27.02 10.65 -3.50
C LEU A 338 27.02 9.20 -3.94
N ALA A 339 26.67 8.95 -5.20
CA ALA A 339 26.90 7.66 -5.86
C ALA A 339 28.14 7.74 -6.76
N ALA A 340 28.99 6.72 -6.70
CA ALA A 340 30.14 6.59 -7.59
C ALA A 340 29.69 6.08 -8.96
N THR A 341 29.45 6.95 -9.94
CA THR A 341 28.85 6.58 -11.23
C THR A 341 29.85 6.28 -12.35
N GLU A 342 31.13 6.53 -12.13
CA GLU A 342 32.17 6.37 -13.15
C GLU A 342 33.52 6.03 -12.53
N VAL A 343 34.25 5.07 -13.12
CA VAL A 343 35.62 4.72 -12.69
C VAL A 343 36.57 5.87 -12.96
N GLY A 344 37.42 6.20 -11.99
CA GLY A 344 38.36 7.31 -12.05
C GLY A 344 38.26 8.23 -10.84
N GLU A 345 38.93 9.37 -10.91
CA GLU A 345 38.93 10.35 -9.82
C GLU A 345 37.58 11.07 -9.75
N LEU A 346 36.96 11.06 -8.55
CA LEU A 346 35.79 11.86 -8.23
C LEU A 346 36.22 13.01 -7.31
N SER A 347 36.05 14.22 -7.80
CA SER A 347 36.40 15.45 -7.07
C SER A 347 35.14 16.22 -6.70
N CYS A 348 35.17 16.88 -5.53
CA CYS A 348 34.02 17.57 -4.96
C CYS A 348 34.44 18.91 -4.35
N GLU A 349 33.68 19.96 -4.64
CA GLU A 349 33.72 21.24 -3.91
C GLU A 349 32.38 21.45 -3.22
N LEU A 350 32.39 21.69 -1.91
CA LEU A 350 31.20 22.08 -1.17
C LEU A 350 30.93 23.56 -1.40
N ARG A 351 29.66 23.91 -1.60
CA ARG A 351 29.17 25.29 -1.66
C ARG A 351 28.01 25.45 -0.69
N ALA A 352 28.17 26.36 0.28
CA ALA A 352 27.09 26.73 1.19
C ALA A 352 26.68 28.19 0.93
N THR A 353 25.38 28.45 0.93
CA THR A 353 24.79 29.79 0.75
C THR A 353 23.75 30.02 1.84
N ASP A 354 23.78 31.19 2.46
CA ASP A 354 22.71 31.69 3.32
C ASP A 354 22.43 33.17 2.98
N ARG A 355 21.55 33.82 3.74
CA ARG A 355 21.23 35.25 3.55
C ARG A 355 22.43 36.22 3.66
N SER A 356 23.57 35.79 4.19
CA SER A 356 24.79 36.59 4.32
C SER A 356 25.76 36.46 3.13
N GLY A 357 25.63 35.40 2.31
CA GLY A 357 26.45 35.20 1.12
C GLY A 357 26.71 33.73 0.81
N THR A 358 27.83 33.44 0.14
CA THR A 358 28.24 32.09 -0.27
C THR A 358 29.67 31.81 0.16
N VAL A 359 29.93 30.61 0.67
CA VAL A 359 31.28 30.08 0.96
C VAL A 359 31.50 28.77 0.21
N SER A 360 32.75 28.43 -0.07
CA SER A 360 33.08 27.17 -0.74
C SER A 360 34.35 26.54 -0.17
N GLN A 361 34.41 25.20 -0.22
CA GLN A 361 35.52 24.42 0.31
C GLN A 361 35.77 23.19 -0.57
N PRO A 362 36.96 23.04 -1.18
CA PRO A 362 37.31 21.82 -1.89
C PRO A 362 37.52 20.66 -0.90
N LEU A 363 37.13 19.45 -1.32
CA LEU A 363 37.36 18.21 -0.57
C LEU A 363 38.45 17.37 -1.22
N PRO A 364 39.11 16.46 -0.47
CA PRO A 364 39.96 15.43 -1.05
C PRO A 364 39.18 14.61 -2.09
N SER A 365 39.84 14.29 -3.20
CA SER A 365 39.26 13.40 -4.23
C SER A 365 39.12 11.97 -3.71
N VAL A 366 38.10 11.27 -4.21
CA VAL A 366 37.87 9.84 -3.97
C VAL A 366 38.15 9.08 -5.26
N MET A 367 38.91 7.99 -5.20
CA MET A 367 39.15 7.14 -6.37
C MET A 367 38.03 6.12 -6.54
N VAL A 368 37.28 6.22 -7.63
CA VAL A 368 36.29 5.21 -7.99
C VAL A 368 36.96 4.07 -8.73
N VAL A 369 36.83 2.85 -8.21
CA VAL A 369 37.43 1.64 -8.78
C VAL A 369 36.37 0.70 -9.33
N GLN A 370 36.76 -0.22 -10.22
CA GLN A 370 35.81 -1.19 -10.76
C GLN A 370 35.17 -2.03 -9.63
N GLY A 371 33.84 -2.10 -9.63
CA GLY A 371 33.04 -2.87 -8.68
C GLY A 371 32.23 -4.00 -9.33
N LYS A 372 31.45 -4.71 -8.50
CA LYS A 372 30.46 -5.73 -8.92
C LYS A 372 29.02 -5.21 -8.93
N GLY A 373 28.80 -3.92 -8.65
CA GLY A 373 27.47 -3.32 -8.64
C GLY A 373 26.82 -3.42 -10.02
N ARG A 374 25.51 -3.67 -10.05
CA ARG A 374 24.74 -3.70 -11.31
C ARG A 374 24.51 -2.29 -11.88
N GLY A 375 24.54 -1.28 -11.01
CA GLY A 375 24.26 0.11 -11.36
C GLY A 375 22.79 0.46 -11.22
N PHE A 376 22.44 1.66 -11.67
CA PHE A 376 21.06 2.13 -11.67
C PHE A 376 20.26 1.42 -12.75
N ILE A 377 18.93 1.47 -12.65
CA ILE A 377 18.02 0.90 -13.64
C ILE A 377 17.60 2.00 -14.63
N ARG A 378 17.68 1.71 -15.93
CA ARG A 378 17.36 2.62 -17.02
C ARG A 378 16.38 1.99 -17.99
N VAL A 379 15.70 2.82 -18.77
CA VAL A 379 15.09 2.38 -20.03
C VAL A 379 16.20 1.85 -20.93
N SER A 380 15.98 0.68 -21.55
CA SER A 380 16.96 0.12 -22.47
C SER A 380 17.03 0.93 -23.76
N ASP A 381 18.25 1.26 -24.18
CA ASP A 381 18.55 1.86 -25.49
C ASP A 381 18.42 0.86 -26.65
N ILE A 382 18.35 -0.44 -26.36
CA ILE A 382 18.16 -1.51 -27.35
C ILE A 382 16.67 -1.74 -27.61
N ASP A 383 15.87 -1.83 -26.55
CA ASP A 383 14.41 -1.98 -26.63
C ASP A 383 13.72 -1.12 -25.58
N PRO A 384 13.10 0.01 -25.98
CA PRO A 384 12.53 0.96 -25.04
C PRO A 384 11.27 0.45 -24.34
N HIS A 385 10.78 -0.77 -24.63
CA HIS A 385 9.71 -1.39 -23.84
C HIS A 385 10.21 -2.08 -22.57
N TYR A 386 11.52 -2.11 -22.34
CA TYR A 386 12.12 -2.86 -21.23
C TYR A 386 13.17 -2.04 -20.48
N LEU A 387 13.38 -2.46 -19.24
CA LEU A 387 14.37 -1.90 -18.34
C LEU A 387 15.63 -2.77 -18.26
N ARG A 388 16.77 -2.15 -17.97
CA ARG A 388 18.03 -2.83 -17.70
C ARG A 388 18.85 -2.09 -16.65
N TYR A 389 19.72 -2.82 -15.99
CA TYR A 389 20.78 -2.23 -15.18
C TYR A 389 21.85 -1.59 -16.08
N GLU A 390 22.56 -0.59 -15.57
CA GLU A 390 23.66 0.08 -16.30
C GLU A 390 24.83 -0.85 -16.66
N ASN A 391 25.02 -1.95 -15.92
CA ASN A 391 25.97 -3.00 -16.31
C ASN A 391 25.52 -3.83 -17.53
N GLY A 392 24.30 -3.60 -18.05
CA GLY A 392 23.71 -4.27 -19.20
C GLY A 392 22.78 -5.43 -18.87
N ASP A 393 22.63 -5.83 -17.60
CA ASP A 393 21.75 -6.93 -17.21
C ASP A 393 20.27 -6.58 -17.38
N SER A 394 19.46 -7.54 -17.85
CA SER A 394 18.00 -7.41 -17.93
C SER A 394 17.41 -7.10 -16.56
N PHE A 395 16.41 -6.20 -16.49
CA PHE A 395 15.60 -6.00 -15.30
C PHE A 395 14.12 -6.24 -15.59
N VAL A 396 13.52 -7.20 -14.87
CA VAL A 396 12.10 -7.51 -14.91
C VAL A 396 11.56 -7.32 -13.51
N PRO A 397 10.75 -6.28 -13.23
CA PRO A 397 10.20 -6.05 -11.90
C PRO A 397 9.16 -7.13 -11.57
N ILE A 398 9.43 -7.85 -10.49
CA ILE A 398 8.56 -8.89 -9.93
C ILE A 398 8.29 -8.52 -8.48
N GLY A 399 7.02 -8.29 -8.17
CA GLY A 399 6.56 -8.26 -6.79
C GLY A 399 5.10 -7.90 -6.63
N HIS A 400 4.68 -7.67 -5.39
CA HIS A 400 3.32 -7.26 -5.03
C HIS A 400 3.28 -5.96 -4.24
N ASN A 401 2.10 -5.36 -4.13
CA ASN A 401 1.92 -4.11 -3.38
C ASN A 401 2.00 -4.37 -1.88
N VAL A 402 2.93 -3.68 -1.23
CA VAL A 402 2.98 -3.54 0.23
C VAL A 402 3.23 -2.06 0.55
N PRO A 403 2.26 -1.19 0.23
CA PRO A 403 2.55 0.23 0.00
C PRO A 403 2.68 1.05 1.28
N ILE A 404 2.30 0.51 2.44
CA ILE A 404 2.29 1.23 3.71
C ILE A 404 3.37 0.65 4.63
N TYR A 405 4.12 1.56 5.25
CA TYR A 405 5.15 1.25 6.24
C TYR A 405 4.64 1.51 7.68
N PRO A 406 4.81 0.57 8.63
CA PRO A 406 5.16 -0.83 8.43
C PRO A 406 3.98 -1.58 7.77
N SER A 407 4.30 -2.67 7.08
CA SER A 407 3.31 -3.52 6.41
C SER A 407 2.40 -4.22 7.43
N SER A 408 1.17 -4.58 7.03
CA SER A 408 0.08 -5.10 7.88
C SER A 408 0.50 -6.16 8.93
N GLY A 409 1.03 -5.71 10.06
CA GLY A 409 1.50 -6.55 11.16
C GLY A 409 2.90 -7.16 11.01
N GLN A 410 3.69 -6.74 10.01
CA GLN A 410 5.07 -7.19 9.77
C GLN A 410 6.05 -6.01 9.70
N LEU A 411 7.18 -6.15 10.38
CA LEU A 411 8.30 -5.21 10.24
C LEU A 411 8.98 -5.41 8.88
N VAL A 412 9.63 -4.38 8.36
CA VAL A 412 10.35 -4.47 7.07
C VAL A 412 11.52 -5.47 7.11
N ASP A 413 12.11 -5.70 8.28
CA ASP A 413 13.15 -6.72 8.53
C ASP A 413 12.62 -8.15 8.34
N GLU A 414 11.30 -8.36 8.44
CA GLU A 414 10.65 -9.65 8.18
C GLU A 414 10.18 -9.74 6.73
N LEU A 415 9.54 -8.67 6.25
CA LEU A 415 8.90 -8.60 4.94
C LEU A 415 9.92 -8.66 3.79
N ILE A 416 10.91 -7.76 3.78
CA ILE A 416 11.82 -7.60 2.64
C ILE A 416 12.60 -8.89 2.35
N PRO A 417 13.21 -9.56 3.35
CA PRO A 417 13.89 -10.83 3.11
C PRO A 417 12.94 -11.91 2.60
N LYS A 418 11.70 -11.97 3.11
CA LYS A 418 10.70 -12.97 2.70
C LYS A 418 10.32 -12.80 1.22
N MET A 419 10.03 -11.57 0.79
CA MET A 419 9.74 -11.26 -0.61
C MET A 419 10.94 -11.61 -1.51
N ALA A 420 12.14 -11.21 -1.12
CA ALA A 420 13.36 -11.50 -1.89
C ALA A 420 13.62 -13.01 -2.02
N MET A 421 13.40 -13.78 -0.94
CA MET A 421 13.51 -15.25 -0.98
C MET A 421 12.50 -15.91 -1.92
N ALA A 422 11.34 -15.29 -2.13
CA ALA A 422 10.33 -15.75 -3.08
C ALA A 422 10.65 -15.41 -4.55
N GLY A 423 11.77 -14.72 -4.80
CA GLY A 423 12.18 -14.27 -6.14
C GLY A 423 11.59 -12.92 -6.54
N GLU A 424 10.94 -12.21 -5.62
CA GLU A 424 10.58 -10.81 -5.85
C GLU A 424 11.85 -9.94 -5.82
N ASN A 425 11.85 -8.87 -6.60
CA ASN A 425 12.96 -7.92 -6.71
C ASN A 425 12.50 -6.46 -6.74
N HIS A 426 11.19 -6.22 -6.69
CA HIS A 426 10.57 -4.92 -6.84
C HIS A 426 9.40 -4.76 -5.87
N ASN A 427 9.28 -3.58 -5.29
CA ASN A 427 8.09 -3.17 -4.55
C ASN A 427 7.85 -1.65 -4.74
N ARG A 428 6.72 -1.17 -4.23
CA ARG A 428 6.27 0.20 -4.36
C ARG A 428 5.76 0.70 -3.01
N TRP A 429 6.31 1.82 -2.55
CA TRP A 429 5.94 2.43 -1.26
C TRP A 429 5.28 3.79 -1.43
N TRP A 430 4.24 4.02 -0.63
CA TRP A 430 3.59 5.30 -0.49
C TRP A 430 4.25 6.10 0.62
N MET A 431 4.67 7.30 0.27
CA MET A 431 5.06 8.35 1.20
C MET A 431 3.81 9.08 1.71
N SER A 432 2.86 8.32 2.29
CA SER A 432 1.59 8.84 2.78
C SER A 432 1.64 9.29 4.25
N GLU A 433 0.60 10.01 4.69
CA GLU A 433 0.40 10.42 6.09
C GLU A 433 0.62 9.29 7.10
N ARG A 434 0.08 8.11 6.78
CA ARG A 434 0.11 6.91 7.64
C ARG A 434 1.43 6.15 7.60
N GLY A 435 2.35 6.53 6.72
CA GLY A 435 3.60 5.82 6.46
C GLY A 435 4.76 6.79 6.31
N LEU A 436 5.40 6.79 5.14
CA LEU A 436 6.68 7.44 4.88
C LEU A 436 6.55 8.91 4.41
N GLY A 437 5.40 9.55 4.62
CA GLY A 437 5.15 10.91 4.16
C GLY A 437 6.04 11.96 4.83
N LEU A 438 6.62 12.85 4.02
CA LEU A 438 7.57 13.87 4.48
C LEU A 438 6.87 15.12 5.05
N GLU A 439 5.94 15.67 4.28
CA GLU A 439 5.37 17.00 4.52
C GLU A 439 4.03 16.92 5.28
N TRP A 440 4.13 16.37 6.49
CA TRP A 440 3.01 16.16 7.42
C TRP A 440 3.29 16.77 8.80
N GLU A 441 4.29 17.65 8.89
CA GLU A 441 4.51 18.49 10.06
C GLU A 441 3.50 19.65 10.12
N ALA A 442 3.44 20.33 11.27
CA ALA A 442 2.53 21.45 11.49
C ALA A 442 2.81 22.66 10.59
N GLU A 443 4.05 22.81 10.13
CA GLU A 443 4.48 23.89 9.25
C GLU A 443 5.00 23.29 7.93
N LEU A 444 4.54 23.85 6.80
CA LEU A 444 4.99 23.44 5.47
C LEU A 444 6.50 23.73 5.30
N GLY A 445 7.20 22.89 4.54
CA GLY A 445 8.66 22.97 4.43
C GLY A 445 9.43 22.43 5.64
N TRP A 446 8.74 21.88 6.66
CA TRP A 446 9.36 21.05 7.70
C TRP A 446 9.07 19.57 7.43
N TYR A 447 10.09 18.73 7.58
CA TYR A 447 10.00 17.32 7.17
C TYR A 447 10.08 16.35 8.34
N ARG A 448 9.23 15.32 8.28
CA ARG A 448 9.15 14.21 9.23
C ARG A 448 10.44 13.38 9.27
N GLN A 449 11.33 13.70 10.21
CA GLN A 449 12.67 13.08 10.28
C GLN A 449 12.64 11.60 10.70
N ALA A 450 11.70 11.21 11.57
CA ALA A 450 11.52 9.81 11.95
C ALA A 450 11.16 8.93 10.74
N GLN A 451 10.17 9.36 9.95
CA GLN A 451 9.76 8.68 8.71
C GLN A 451 10.88 8.67 7.67
N SER A 452 11.65 9.76 7.59
CA SER A 452 12.80 9.82 6.70
C SER A 452 13.89 8.80 7.10
N ALA A 453 14.10 8.57 8.40
CA ALA A 453 15.02 7.57 8.90
C ALA A 453 14.50 6.12 8.72
N GLN A 454 13.17 5.92 8.76
CA GLN A 454 12.55 4.64 8.37
C GLN A 454 12.82 4.31 6.90
N MET A 455 12.69 5.30 6.00
CA MET A 455 13.04 5.14 4.60
C MET A 455 14.53 4.80 4.42
N ASP A 456 15.44 5.47 5.15
CA ASP A 456 16.87 5.15 5.12
C ASP A 456 17.14 3.68 5.50
N HIS A 457 16.54 3.19 6.60
CA HIS A 457 16.65 1.79 7.04
C HIS A 457 16.10 0.82 5.99
N ALA A 458 14.95 1.15 5.41
CA ALA A 458 14.27 0.29 4.46
C ALA A 458 15.03 0.17 3.12
N LEU A 459 15.65 1.26 2.65
CA LEU A 459 16.53 1.25 1.47
C LEU A 459 17.84 0.49 1.72
N GLU A 460 18.40 0.56 2.94
CA GLU A 460 19.57 -0.25 3.31
C GLU A 460 19.23 -1.75 3.29
N LEU A 461 18.07 -2.13 3.85
CA LEU A 461 17.57 -3.51 3.74
C LEU A 461 17.33 -3.91 2.28
N ALA A 462 16.76 -3.02 1.47
CA ALA A 462 16.56 -3.23 0.04
C ALA A 462 17.88 -3.58 -0.67
N ARG A 463 18.94 -2.82 -0.38
CA ARG A 463 20.29 -3.05 -0.91
C ARG A 463 20.81 -4.44 -0.57
N ASN A 464 20.67 -4.85 0.69
CA ASN A 464 21.15 -6.13 1.20
C ASN A 464 20.41 -7.34 0.61
N HIS A 465 19.16 -7.15 0.18
CA HIS A 465 18.31 -8.21 -0.38
C HIS A 465 18.10 -8.10 -1.90
N GLY A 466 18.73 -7.14 -2.57
CA GLY A 466 18.62 -6.97 -4.02
C GLY A 466 17.24 -6.49 -4.50
N MET A 467 16.44 -5.93 -3.60
CA MET A 467 15.13 -5.33 -3.87
C MET A 467 15.28 -3.88 -4.32
N VAL A 468 14.40 -3.40 -5.19
CA VAL A 468 14.33 -1.99 -5.60
C VAL A 468 12.93 -1.42 -5.44
N TYR A 469 12.84 -0.11 -5.23
CA TYR A 469 11.60 0.54 -4.81
C TYR A 469 11.19 1.67 -5.75
N MET A 470 9.94 1.61 -6.19
CA MET A 470 9.24 2.78 -6.72
C MET A 470 8.70 3.60 -5.54
N LEU A 471 9.11 4.86 -5.45
CA LEU A 471 8.74 5.75 -4.36
C LEU A 471 7.60 6.66 -4.81
N CYS A 472 6.38 6.32 -4.37
CA CYS A 472 5.16 7.09 -4.61
C CYS A 472 5.08 8.24 -3.61
N MET A 473 5.35 9.45 -4.08
CA MET A 473 5.54 10.62 -3.22
C MET A 473 4.23 11.15 -2.63
N ASP A 474 3.10 10.99 -3.32
CA ASP A 474 1.79 11.42 -2.86
C ASP A 474 0.70 10.35 -3.15
N THR A 475 -0.45 10.39 -2.48
CA THR A 475 -1.53 9.41 -2.71
C THR A 475 -2.91 10.03 -2.64
N HIS A 476 -3.83 9.57 -3.48
CA HIS A 476 -5.22 10.03 -3.47
C HIS A 476 -5.91 9.89 -2.09
N GLN A 477 -5.43 8.99 -1.22
CA GLN A 477 -5.97 8.84 0.14
C GLN A 477 -5.78 10.10 0.97
N ASP A 478 -4.68 10.80 0.76
CA ASP A 478 -4.28 12.01 1.49
C ASP A 478 -4.94 13.28 0.92
N PHE A 479 -5.55 13.17 -0.28
CA PHE A 479 -6.17 14.27 -1.03
C PHE A 479 -7.68 14.06 -1.25
N ARG A 480 -8.32 13.18 -0.46
CA ARG A 480 -9.77 13.00 -0.46
C ARG A 480 -10.35 12.90 0.94
N LYS A 481 -11.59 13.37 1.12
CA LYS A 481 -12.37 13.20 2.35
C LYS A 481 -11.54 13.55 3.61
N GLN A 482 -11.49 12.65 4.59
CA GLN A 482 -10.74 12.84 5.84
C GLN A 482 -9.24 13.06 5.63
N GLY A 483 -8.66 12.50 4.56
CA GLY A 483 -7.25 12.76 4.23
C GLY A 483 -7.02 14.23 3.92
N TRP A 484 -7.87 14.82 3.06
CA TRP A 484 -7.80 16.26 2.75
C TRP A 484 -8.13 17.14 3.96
N GLU A 485 -9.11 16.73 4.78
CA GLU A 485 -9.45 17.44 6.03
C GLU A 485 -8.26 17.51 6.99
N ALA A 486 -7.40 16.49 7.02
CA ALA A 486 -6.19 16.45 7.87
C ALA A 486 -4.92 16.97 7.17
N ASN A 487 -4.96 17.21 5.86
CA ASN A 487 -3.79 17.55 5.06
C ASN A 487 -3.21 18.93 5.46
N PRO A 488 -1.90 19.08 5.71
CA PRO A 488 -1.30 20.36 6.09
C PRO A 488 -1.45 21.47 5.03
N PHE A 489 -1.62 21.11 3.76
CA PHE A 489 -1.87 22.10 2.71
C PHE A 489 -3.27 22.72 2.80
N ASN A 490 -4.20 22.09 3.51
CA ASN A 490 -5.55 22.60 3.68
C ASN A 490 -5.56 23.84 4.60
N ALA A 491 -6.25 24.89 4.16
CA ALA A 491 -6.38 26.15 4.88
C ALA A 491 -7.03 26.01 6.26
N THR A 492 -7.84 24.97 6.50
CA THR A 492 -8.36 24.68 7.84
C THR A 492 -7.29 24.27 8.83
N ASN A 493 -6.15 23.77 8.34
CA ASN A 493 -5.00 23.33 9.13
C ASN A 493 -3.84 24.35 9.11
N GLY A 494 -4.07 25.55 8.54
CA GLY A 494 -3.06 26.60 8.40
C GLY A 494 -2.32 26.63 7.06
N GLY A 495 -2.63 25.71 6.13
CA GLY A 495 -2.08 25.69 4.79
C GLY A 495 -2.65 26.75 3.84
N PRO A 496 -2.13 26.88 2.62
CA PRO A 496 -2.56 27.91 1.66
C PRO A 496 -3.80 27.54 0.84
N CYS A 497 -4.19 26.26 0.78
CA CYS A 497 -5.19 25.77 -0.17
C CYS A 497 -6.57 25.58 0.47
N LYS A 498 -7.60 26.16 -0.12
CA LYS A 498 -9.01 25.89 0.20
C LYS A 498 -9.53 24.63 -0.49
N THR A 499 -8.96 24.29 -1.64
CA THR A 499 -9.36 23.13 -2.44
C THR A 499 -8.13 22.32 -2.89
N VAL A 500 -8.33 21.07 -3.27
CA VAL A 500 -7.24 20.24 -3.81
C VAL A 500 -6.74 20.78 -5.16
N GLU A 501 -7.60 21.35 -6.01
CA GLU A 501 -7.15 21.94 -7.29
C GLU A 501 -6.17 23.11 -7.09
N GLU A 502 -6.30 23.86 -5.99
CA GLU A 502 -5.36 24.92 -5.60
C GLU A 502 -3.96 24.38 -5.27
N TRP A 503 -3.84 23.12 -4.84
CA TRP A 503 -2.53 22.48 -4.61
C TRP A 503 -1.72 22.37 -5.91
N PHE A 504 -2.39 22.08 -7.03
CA PHE A 504 -1.76 22.01 -8.34
C PHE A 504 -1.49 23.37 -8.97
N THR A 505 -2.19 24.43 -8.58
CA THR A 505 -2.22 25.71 -9.33
C THR A 505 -1.65 26.90 -8.58
N THR A 506 -1.52 26.84 -7.25
CA THR A 506 -0.97 27.93 -6.44
C THR A 506 0.56 27.93 -6.51
N GLU A 507 1.18 29.03 -6.95
CA GLU A 507 2.64 29.08 -7.16
C GLU A 507 3.43 28.84 -5.87
N SER A 508 3.01 29.42 -4.73
CA SER A 508 3.70 29.18 -3.46
C SER A 508 3.65 27.72 -3.02
N VAL A 509 2.61 26.97 -3.40
CA VAL A 509 2.53 25.52 -3.14
C VAL A 509 3.47 24.74 -4.05
N ARG A 510 3.56 25.15 -5.31
CA ARG A 510 4.51 24.56 -6.27
C ARG A 510 5.96 24.80 -5.84
N GLU A 511 6.27 25.99 -5.34
CA GLU A 511 7.59 26.31 -4.76
C GLU A 511 7.91 25.40 -3.57
N VAL A 512 6.98 25.25 -2.63
CA VAL A 512 7.12 24.30 -1.49
C VAL A 512 7.34 22.87 -1.99
N TYR A 513 6.58 22.43 -3.01
CA TYR A 513 6.75 21.10 -3.60
C TYR A 513 8.13 20.92 -4.24
N ARG A 514 8.64 21.91 -4.98
CA ARG A 514 10.00 21.90 -5.54
C ARG A 514 11.07 21.78 -4.46
N LYS A 515 10.92 22.49 -3.34
CA LYS A 515 11.81 22.36 -2.16
C LYS A 515 11.78 20.94 -1.59
N ARG A 516 10.59 20.33 -1.49
CA ARG A 516 10.41 18.93 -1.06
C ARG A 516 11.09 17.95 -2.02
N LEU A 517 10.93 18.11 -3.33
CA LEU A 517 11.62 17.29 -4.33
C LEU A 517 13.14 17.41 -4.20
N ARG A 518 13.67 18.64 -4.00
CA ARG A 518 15.10 18.85 -3.74
C ARG A 518 15.57 18.08 -2.51
N TYR A 519 14.81 18.09 -1.42
CA TYR A 519 15.14 17.32 -0.21
C TYR A 519 15.08 15.80 -0.44
N THR A 520 14.07 15.29 -1.13
CA THR A 520 13.94 13.88 -1.53
C THR A 520 15.17 13.43 -2.33
N VAL A 521 15.55 14.20 -3.35
CA VAL A 521 16.73 13.93 -4.18
C VAL A 521 18.02 14.00 -3.38
N ALA A 522 18.17 15.03 -2.54
CA ALA A 522 19.34 15.21 -1.68
C ALA A 522 19.61 13.99 -0.79
N ARG A 523 18.54 13.41 -0.23
CA ARG A 523 18.63 12.33 0.76
C ARG A 523 18.73 10.94 0.13
N TRP A 524 18.03 10.67 -0.97
CA TRP A 524 17.85 9.29 -1.46
C TRP A 524 18.28 9.01 -2.89
N ALA A 525 18.46 10.01 -3.76
CA ALA A 525 18.81 9.75 -5.15
C ALA A 525 20.17 9.06 -5.33
N TRP A 526 21.10 9.18 -4.37
CA TRP A 526 22.37 8.45 -4.47
C TRP A 526 22.21 6.90 -4.46
N HIS A 527 21.04 6.38 -4.09
CA HIS A 527 20.84 4.96 -3.80
C HIS A 527 20.33 4.20 -5.03
N PRO A 528 21.09 3.25 -5.62
CA PRO A 528 20.65 2.52 -6.82
C PRO A 528 19.40 1.64 -6.63
N ASN A 529 18.99 1.39 -5.38
CA ASN A 529 17.74 0.68 -5.10
C ASN A 529 16.51 1.60 -5.04
N VAL A 530 16.68 2.92 -5.13
CA VAL A 530 15.59 3.78 -5.62
C VAL A 530 15.48 3.48 -7.11
N PHE A 531 14.38 2.86 -7.51
CA PHE A 531 14.18 2.43 -8.88
C PHE A 531 13.48 3.50 -9.71
N CYS A 532 12.48 4.15 -9.14
CA CYS A 532 11.63 5.08 -9.86
C CYS A 532 10.96 6.08 -8.90
N TRP A 533 10.93 7.35 -9.29
CA TRP A 533 10.12 8.37 -8.67
C TRP A 533 8.72 8.33 -9.24
N GLU A 534 7.71 8.21 -8.39
CA GLU A 534 6.32 8.30 -8.81
C GLU A 534 5.65 9.48 -8.13
N PHE A 535 5.15 10.44 -8.93
CA PHE A 535 4.56 11.66 -8.38
C PHE A 535 3.38 11.39 -7.45
N GLY A 536 2.47 10.53 -7.85
CA GLY A 536 1.36 10.18 -6.99
C GLY A 536 0.52 9.01 -7.45
N ASN A 537 -0.21 8.45 -6.48
CA ASN A 537 -1.11 7.33 -6.68
C ASN A 537 -2.51 7.79 -7.12
N GLU A 538 -2.97 7.31 -8.29
CA GLU A 538 -4.33 7.43 -8.81
C GLU A 538 -4.91 8.86 -8.77
N PHE A 539 -4.36 9.75 -9.60
CA PHE A 539 -4.71 11.16 -9.59
C PHE A 539 -6.21 11.48 -9.82
N GLU A 540 -7.00 10.61 -10.44
CA GLU A 540 -8.46 10.79 -10.57
C GLU A 540 -9.22 10.64 -9.24
N GLY A 541 -8.58 10.05 -8.23
CA GLY A 541 -9.13 9.94 -6.89
C GLY A 541 -9.01 11.22 -6.06
N TRP A 542 -8.32 12.25 -6.56
CA TRP A 542 -8.10 13.53 -5.89
C TRP A 542 -9.32 14.43 -6.05
N ALA A 543 -9.78 15.04 -4.95
CA ALA A 543 -11.10 15.67 -4.91
C ALA A 543 -11.24 16.83 -5.90
N ASP A 544 -12.28 16.78 -6.74
CA ASP A 544 -12.74 17.87 -7.61
C ASP A 544 -11.66 18.48 -8.54
N CYS A 545 -10.65 17.69 -8.92
CA CYS A 545 -9.55 18.15 -9.78
C CYS A 545 -9.77 17.82 -11.26
N ARG A 546 -9.60 18.81 -12.14
CA ARG A 546 -9.65 18.58 -13.59
C ARG A 546 -8.39 17.86 -14.08
N GLN A 547 -8.57 16.82 -14.89
CA GLN A 547 -7.45 16.04 -15.46
C GLN A 547 -6.42 16.91 -16.20
N SER A 548 -6.87 17.95 -16.93
CA SER A 548 -5.96 18.86 -17.65
C SER A 548 -5.03 19.62 -16.69
N VAL A 549 -5.54 20.06 -15.54
CA VAL A 549 -4.76 20.77 -14.52
C VAL A 549 -3.67 19.87 -13.95
N ILE A 550 -4.01 18.62 -13.65
CA ILE A 550 -3.06 17.62 -13.16
C ILE A 550 -1.96 17.38 -14.21
N ILE A 551 -2.32 17.22 -15.49
CA ILE A 551 -1.34 16.99 -16.56
C ILE A 551 -0.44 18.22 -16.76
N ASP A 552 -0.98 19.43 -16.70
CA ASP A 552 -0.18 20.66 -16.81
C ASP A 552 0.82 20.80 -15.66
N TRP A 553 0.43 20.39 -14.45
CA TRP A 553 1.37 20.31 -13.32
C TRP A 553 2.49 19.28 -13.57
N HIS A 554 2.18 18.10 -14.14
CA HIS A 554 3.22 17.11 -14.48
C HIS A 554 4.19 17.63 -15.55
N ARG A 555 3.71 18.44 -16.50
CA ARG A 555 4.56 19.09 -17.52
C ARG A 555 5.57 20.08 -16.93
N GLU A 556 5.35 20.51 -15.70
CA GLU A 556 6.22 21.42 -14.98
C GLU A 556 7.13 20.66 -13.99
N MET A 557 6.56 19.72 -13.23
CA MET A 557 7.29 19.03 -12.17
C MET A 557 8.20 17.91 -12.67
N ALA A 558 7.83 17.21 -13.76
CA ALA A 558 8.68 16.14 -14.30
C ALA A 558 10.02 16.68 -14.84
N PRO A 559 10.05 17.77 -15.65
CA PRO A 559 11.32 18.41 -16.05
C PRO A 559 12.14 18.92 -14.87
N TYR A 560 11.49 19.54 -13.86
CA TYR A 560 12.19 20.02 -12.68
C TYR A 560 12.85 18.87 -11.91
N LEU A 561 12.13 17.77 -11.67
CA LEU A 561 12.66 16.59 -10.97
C LEU A 561 13.84 15.97 -11.74
N ALA A 562 13.72 15.83 -13.06
CA ALA A 562 14.80 15.33 -13.91
C ALA A 562 16.03 16.24 -13.89
N GLU A 563 15.86 17.57 -13.81
CA GLU A 563 16.96 18.54 -13.73
C GLU A 563 17.76 18.39 -12.43
N ILE A 564 17.08 18.21 -11.30
CA ILE A 564 17.73 18.22 -9.98
C ILE A 564 18.30 16.87 -9.58
N ASP A 565 17.86 15.76 -10.17
CA ASP A 565 18.34 14.41 -9.90
C ASP A 565 19.57 14.08 -10.77
N PRO A 566 20.81 14.15 -10.23
CA PRO A 566 22.01 13.97 -11.04
C PRO A 566 22.24 12.52 -11.47
N TYR A 567 21.43 11.57 -10.98
CA TYR A 567 21.54 10.15 -11.27
C TYR A 567 20.46 9.65 -12.21
N ASP A 568 19.62 10.53 -12.76
CA ASP A 568 18.69 10.22 -13.87
C ASP A 568 17.75 9.03 -13.57
N HIS A 569 17.15 9.01 -12.37
CA HIS A 569 16.18 7.97 -12.02
C HIS A 569 14.96 8.05 -12.92
N LEU A 570 14.32 6.90 -13.13
CA LEU A 570 13.07 6.81 -13.87
C LEU A 570 11.98 7.62 -13.16
N ILE A 571 11.16 8.34 -13.92
CA ILE A 571 10.02 9.08 -13.38
C ILE A 571 8.71 8.52 -13.95
N THR A 572 7.69 8.44 -13.12
CA THR A 572 6.35 7.99 -13.49
C THR A 572 5.27 8.69 -12.66
N THR A 573 4.03 8.35 -12.96
CA THR A 573 2.84 8.69 -12.18
C THR A 573 1.83 7.54 -12.32
N SER A 574 0.76 7.54 -11.52
CA SER A 574 -0.32 6.55 -11.69
C SER A 574 -1.72 7.16 -11.73
N TRP A 575 -2.58 6.41 -12.41
CA TRP A 575 -3.96 6.78 -12.70
C TRP A 575 -4.86 5.59 -12.37
N TRP A 576 -6.01 5.85 -11.76
CA TRP A 576 -7.05 4.86 -11.51
C TRP A 576 -7.60 4.29 -12.83
N SER A 577 -7.51 5.07 -13.91
CA SER A 577 -8.16 4.78 -15.20
C SER A 577 -7.38 3.76 -16.01
N LYS A 578 -7.28 2.50 -15.56
CA LYS A 578 -6.69 1.41 -16.33
C LYS A 578 -5.35 1.82 -16.95
N THR A 579 -5.29 2.11 -18.25
CA THR A 579 -4.08 2.48 -19.00
C THR A 579 -3.70 3.96 -18.89
N GLY A 580 -4.46 4.79 -18.19
CA GLY A 580 -4.18 6.21 -17.96
C GLY A 580 -4.34 7.10 -19.21
N PRO A 581 -4.19 8.43 -19.07
CA PRO A 581 -4.32 9.37 -20.17
C PRO A 581 -3.04 9.46 -21.01
N GLU A 582 -3.17 9.20 -22.33
CA GLU A 582 -2.05 9.20 -23.28
C GLU A 582 -1.26 10.52 -23.29
N SER A 583 -1.93 11.66 -23.05
CA SER A 583 -1.28 12.97 -23.00
C SER A 583 -0.32 13.16 -21.82
N CYS A 584 -0.48 12.39 -20.74
CA CYS A 584 0.48 12.38 -19.63
C CYS A 584 1.67 11.49 -19.99
N TRP A 585 1.42 10.31 -20.56
CA TRP A 585 2.46 9.40 -21.06
C TRP A 585 3.29 10.00 -22.19
N GLY A 586 2.77 11.01 -22.90
CA GLY A 586 3.51 11.78 -23.90
C GLY A 586 4.50 12.79 -23.34
N ILE A 587 4.54 13.03 -22.01
CA ILE A 587 5.56 13.90 -21.40
C ILE A 587 6.93 13.19 -21.51
N PRO A 588 7.98 13.85 -22.03
CA PRO A 588 9.28 13.20 -22.28
C PRO A 588 9.88 12.56 -21.04
N GLU A 589 9.84 13.25 -19.91
CA GLU A 589 10.45 12.85 -18.64
C GLU A 589 9.62 11.78 -17.91
N ILE A 590 8.42 11.41 -18.37
CA ILE A 590 7.68 10.28 -17.80
C ILE A 590 8.15 8.99 -18.47
N ASP A 591 9.11 8.29 -17.89
CA ASP A 591 9.78 7.14 -18.51
C ASP A 591 8.92 5.88 -18.59
N VAL A 592 8.08 5.64 -17.57
CA VAL A 592 7.28 4.42 -17.43
C VAL A 592 5.81 4.73 -17.68
N VAL A 593 5.12 3.87 -18.44
CA VAL A 593 3.65 3.91 -18.53
C VAL A 593 3.07 2.88 -17.56
N GLN A 594 2.06 3.29 -16.82
CA GLN A 594 1.46 2.44 -15.80
C GLN A 594 0.05 1.96 -16.12
N THR A 595 -0.28 0.77 -15.64
CA THR A 595 -1.65 0.27 -15.58
C THR A 595 -2.08 -0.05 -14.15
N HIS A 596 -3.25 0.44 -13.73
CA HIS A 596 -3.95 -0.01 -12.53
C HIS A 596 -5.17 -0.86 -12.92
N CYS A 597 -5.22 -2.13 -12.51
CA CYS A 597 -6.25 -3.04 -12.99
C CYS A 597 -6.94 -3.84 -11.88
N TYR A 598 -8.18 -3.47 -11.57
CA TYR A 598 -9.11 -4.33 -10.85
C TYR A 598 -10.20 -4.84 -11.79
N THR A 599 -10.17 -6.14 -12.10
CA THR A 599 -11.06 -6.70 -13.14
C THR A 599 -12.54 -6.61 -12.76
N ASN A 600 -12.88 -6.76 -11.47
CA ASN A 600 -14.22 -6.53 -10.93
C ASN A 600 -15.34 -7.30 -11.64
N ASN A 601 -15.01 -8.45 -12.23
CA ASN A 601 -15.94 -9.33 -12.95
C ASN A 601 -15.48 -10.80 -12.85
N ASN A 602 -16.31 -11.73 -13.32
CA ASN A 602 -16.05 -13.18 -13.27
C ASN A 602 -15.26 -13.70 -14.50
N GLY A 603 -14.80 -12.79 -15.36
CA GLY A 603 -14.07 -13.13 -16.58
C GLY A 603 -12.66 -13.66 -16.30
N ASN A 604 -12.07 -14.24 -17.33
CA ASN A 604 -10.67 -14.64 -17.31
C ASN A 604 -9.78 -13.38 -17.27
N VAL A 605 -9.07 -13.19 -16.16
CA VAL A 605 -8.26 -11.98 -15.94
C VAL A 605 -7.11 -11.86 -16.95
N ALA A 606 -6.61 -12.99 -17.46
CA ALA A 606 -5.53 -13.00 -18.45
C ALA A 606 -5.89 -12.28 -19.75
N GLU A 607 -7.15 -12.34 -20.18
CA GLU A 607 -7.60 -11.65 -21.40
C GLU A 607 -7.47 -10.14 -21.23
N GLN A 608 -7.99 -9.61 -20.11
CA GLN A 608 -7.91 -8.18 -19.82
C GLN A 608 -6.46 -7.72 -19.63
N VAL A 609 -5.64 -8.47 -18.89
CA VAL A 609 -4.22 -8.16 -18.69
C VAL A 609 -3.47 -8.12 -20.03
N ARG A 610 -3.67 -9.14 -20.88
CA ARG A 610 -3.10 -9.20 -22.22
C ARG A 610 -3.52 -7.99 -23.06
N ASP A 611 -4.80 -7.64 -23.05
CA ASP A 611 -5.31 -6.52 -23.84
C ASP A 611 -4.72 -5.17 -23.39
N PHE A 612 -4.55 -4.94 -22.09
CA PHE A 612 -3.86 -3.75 -21.59
C PHE A 612 -2.38 -3.74 -22.00
N CYS A 613 -1.69 -4.87 -21.93
CA CYS A 613 -0.30 -4.98 -22.38
C CYS A 613 -0.17 -4.64 -23.86
N LEU A 614 -1.03 -5.20 -24.71
CA LEU A 614 -1.01 -4.95 -26.15
C LEU A 614 -1.38 -3.50 -26.51
N HIS A 615 -2.29 -2.88 -25.75
CA HIS A 615 -2.61 -1.46 -25.90
C HIS A 615 -1.37 -0.59 -25.61
N GLN A 616 -0.75 -0.76 -24.43
CA GLN A 616 0.41 0.04 -24.04
C GLN A 616 1.60 -0.20 -24.98
N TRP A 617 1.87 -1.45 -25.35
CA TRP A 617 2.91 -1.81 -26.33
C TRP A 617 2.72 -1.11 -27.68
N LYS A 618 1.47 -1.00 -28.16
CA LYS A 618 1.17 -0.36 -29.44
C LYS A 618 1.23 1.17 -29.34
N ALA A 619 0.82 1.74 -28.22
CA ALA A 619 0.69 3.18 -28.04
C ALA A 619 2.02 3.86 -27.70
N PHE A 620 2.91 3.20 -26.96
CA PHE A 620 4.11 3.83 -26.40
C PHE A 620 5.36 2.99 -26.60
N ARG A 621 6.45 3.66 -26.97
CA ARG A 621 7.81 3.11 -26.91
C ARG A 621 8.42 3.36 -25.54
N LYS A 622 7.78 2.83 -24.50
CA LYS A 622 8.14 3.00 -23.10
C LYS A 622 7.91 1.68 -22.35
N PRO A 623 8.66 1.39 -21.27
CA PRO A 623 8.37 0.24 -20.42
C PRO A 623 6.98 0.37 -19.82
N HIS A 624 6.22 -0.72 -19.90
CA HIS A 624 4.92 -0.85 -19.29
C HIS A 624 5.03 -1.68 -18.00
N VAL A 625 4.59 -1.08 -16.89
CA VAL A 625 4.50 -1.72 -15.56
C VAL A 625 3.08 -1.59 -15.04
N PHE A 626 2.61 -2.59 -14.30
CA PHE A 626 1.35 -2.48 -13.56
C PHE A 626 1.63 -2.01 -12.14
N GLY A 627 1.13 -0.83 -11.77
CA GLY A 627 1.25 -0.30 -10.42
C GLY A 627 0.32 -0.98 -9.41
N GLU A 628 -0.85 -1.44 -9.86
CA GLU A 628 -1.82 -2.15 -9.03
C GLU A 628 -2.60 -3.22 -9.83
N PHE A 629 -2.90 -4.34 -9.18
CA PHE A 629 -3.70 -5.42 -9.74
C PHE A 629 -4.59 -6.10 -8.69
N GLY A 630 -5.80 -6.50 -9.11
CA GLY A 630 -6.64 -7.39 -8.32
C GLY A 630 -7.84 -7.95 -9.08
N ILE A 631 -8.42 -9.02 -8.55
CA ILE A 631 -9.66 -9.61 -9.07
C ILE A 631 -10.88 -8.78 -8.62
N ARG A 632 -10.81 -8.21 -7.41
CA ARG A 632 -11.84 -7.35 -6.80
C ARG A 632 -11.19 -6.13 -6.14
N SER A 633 -11.79 -4.95 -6.28
CA SER A 633 -11.30 -3.69 -5.69
C SER A 633 -11.82 -3.37 -4.29
N HIS A 634 -12.88 -4.05 -3.82
CA HIS A 634 -13.57 -3.70 -2.56
C HIS A 634 -13.80 -4.88 -1.61
N GLU A 635 -13.29 -6.06 -1.94
CA GLU A 635 -13.52 -7.28 -1.16
C GLU A 635 -12.25 -8.12 -1.14
N SER A 636 -12.09 -8.94 -0.10
CA SER A 636 -11.03 -9.95 -0.09
C SER A 636 -11.15 -10.86 -1.31
N THR A 637 -9.99 -11.31 -1.78
CA THR A 637 -9.86 -12.28 -2.87
C THR A 637 -9.64 -13.70 -2.34
N ALA A 638 -9.31 -13.86 -1.04
CA ALA A 638 -8.90 -15.13 -0.46
C ALA A 638 -9.97 -16.23 -0.51
N ASP A 639 -11.22 -15.89 -0.21
CA ASP A 639 -12.35 -16.82 -0.27
C ASP A 639 -12.72 -17.22 -1.71
N LYS A 640 -12.45 -16.32 -2.66
CA LYS A 640 -12.82 -16.46 -4.08
C LYS A 640 -11.76 -17.17 -4.92
N ASP A 641 -10.49 -17.02 -4.55
CA ASP A 641 -9.35 -17.58 -5.29
C ASP A 641 -8.25 -18.08 -4.34
N PRO A 642 -8.52 -19.11 -3.51
CA PRO A 642 -7.63 -19.55 -2.43
C PRO A 642 -6.28 -20.12 -2.91
N LYS A 643 -6.11 -20.34 -4.21
CA LYS A 643 -4.86 -20.86 -4.80
C LYS A 643 -4.09 -19.82 -5.63
N GLY A 644 -4.62 -18.62 -5.83
CA GLY A 644 -3.95 -17.61 -6.64
C GLY A 644 -4.06 -17.81 -8.15
N TRP A 645 -5.13 -18.40 -8.68
CA TRP A 645 -5.32 -18.55 -10.12
C TRP A 645 -5.32 -17.22 -10.87
N GLY A 646 -5.92 -16.19 -10.30
CA GLY A 646 -5.94 -14.85 -10.89
C GLY A 646 -4.55 -14.21 -10.90
N LEU A 647 -3.73 -14.46 -9.87
CA LEU A 647 -2.33 -14.04 -9.83
C LEU A 647 -1.54 -14.75 -10.93
N HIS A 648 -1.59 -16.07 -10.93
CA HIS A 648 -0.94 -16.94 -11.91
C HIS A 648 -1.27 -16.53 -13.35
N ASN A 649 -2.57 -16.51 -13.69
CA ASN A 649 -3.00 -16.19 -15.04
C ASN A 649 -2.59 -14.78 -15.48
N ALA A 650 -2.59 -13.80 -14.57
CA ALA A 650 -2.17 -12.44 -14.87
C ALA A 650 -0.66 -12.34 -15.11
N PHE A 651 0.17 -13.01 -14.31
CA PHE A 651 1.64 -12.94 -14.42
C PHE A 651 2.12 -13.47 -15.77
N TRP A 652 1.66 -14.66 -16.15
CA TRP A 652 2.04 -15.28 -17.41
C TRP A 652 1.49 -14.53 -18.62
N ALA A 653 0.25 -14.04 -18.55
CA ALA A 653 -0.33 -13.21 -19.62
C ALA A 653 0.46 -11.92 -19.83
N ALA A 654 0.86 -11.23 -18.76
CA ALA A 654 1.59 -9.97 -18.86
C ALA A 654 2.97 -10.14 -19.51
N VAL A 655 3.78 -11.08 -19.01
CA VAL A 655 5.13 -11.34 -19.53
C VAL A 655 5.06 -11.76 -21.00
N ALA A 656 4.14 -12.67 -21.36
CA ALA A 656 4.00 -13.15 -22.74
C ALA A 656 3.36 -12.13 -23.70
N SER A 657 2.86 -11.00 -23.20
CA SER A 657 2.21 -9.94 -23.99
C SER A 657 3.02 -8.64 -24.05
N GLY A 658 4.24 -8.62 -23.48
CA GLY A 658 5.18 -7.51 -23.63
C GLY A 658 5.25 -6.56 -22.44
N CYS A 659 4.65 -6.91 -21.30
CA CYS A 659 4.84 -6.14 -20.08
C CYS A 659 6.29 -6.29 -19.58
N ASN A 660 6.89 -5.22 -19.08
CA ASN A 660 8.16 -5.31 -18.37
C ASN A 660 7.89 -5.55 -16.89
N GLY A 661 7.49 -6.78 -16.54
CA GLY A 661 7.18 -7.19 -15.17
C GLY A 661 5.88 -7.97 -15.05
N VAL A 662 5.43 -8.16 -13.81
CA VAL A 662 4.14 -8.79 -13.49
C VAL A 662 3.13 -7.79 -12.91
N PRO A 663 1.81 -8.01 -13.09
CA PRO A 663 0.78 -7.22 -12.43
C PRO A 663 0.89 -7.22 -10.90
N MET A 664 1.18 -6.07 -10.27
CA MET A 664 1.43 -6.00 -8.82
C MET A 664 0.17 -6.19 -7.98
N PRO A 665 -0.05 -7.36 -7.35
CA PRO A 665 -1.31 -7.62 -6.65
C PRO A 665 -1.44 -6.79 -5.38
N TRP A 666 -2.65 -6.30 -5.08
CA TRP A 666 -2.92 -5.39 -3.96
C TRP A 666 -2.98 -6.04 -2.57
N TRP A 667 -3.56 -7.24 -2.50
CA TRP A 667 -4.02 -7.83 -1.25
C TRP A 667 -2.90 -8.62 -0.52
N HIS A 668 -1.99 -7.93 0.16
CA HIS A 668 -0.94 -8.59 0.96
C HIS A 668 -1.51 -9.28 2.22
N GLY A 669 -1.94 -8.49 3.21
CA GLY A 669 -2.23 -8.99 4.57
C GLY A 669 -3.50 -9.85 4.72
N ASN A 670 -4.36 -9.90 3.70
CA ASN A 670 -5.60 -10.68 3.70
C ASN A 670 -5.69 -11.70 2.57
N TYR A 671 -4.63 -11.86 1.75
CA TYR A 671 -4.64 -12.81 0.64
C TYR A 671 -3.29 -13.48 0.39
N ILE A 672 -2.24 -12.75 0.01
CA ILE A 672 -0.92 -13.35 -0.29
C ILE A 672 -0.28 -13.94 0.97
N GLU A 673 -0.17 -13.14 2.03
CA GLU A 673 0.51 -13.55 3.27
C GLU A 673 -0.20 -14.71 3.98
N PRO A 674 -1.54 -14.66 4.23
CA PRO A 674 -2.21 -15.73 4.98
C PRO A 674 -2.33 -17.06 4.22
N LEU A 675 -2.26 -17.04 2.88
CA LEU A 675 -2.39 -18.23 2.04
C LEU A 675 -1.05 -18.73 1.47
N ASP A 676 0.06 -18.09 1.85
CA ASP A 676 1.41 -18.45 1.40
C ASP A 676 1.56 -18.54 -0.13
N LEU A 677 1.04 -17.54 -0.86
CA LEU A 677 0.99 -17.54 -2.33
C LEU A 677 2.31 -17.15 -3.01
N TYR A 678 3.42 -17.11 -2.26
CA TYR A 678 4.73 -16.64 -2.72
C TYR A 678 5.33 -17.48 -3.87
N PHE A 679 4.91 -18.74 -4.00
CA PHE A 679 5.41 -19.64 -5.05
C PHE A 679 5.09 -19.15 -6.48
N HIS A 680 4.02 -18.35 -6.68
CA HIS A 680 3.70 -17.75 -7.98
C HIS A 680 4.81 -16.80 -8.45
N PHE A 681 5.42 -16.03 -7.55
CA PHE A 681 6.54 -15.15 -7.87
C PHE A 681 7.80 -15.96 -8.18
N THR A 682 8.02 -17.05 -7.46
CA THR A 682 9.16 -17.95 -7.71
C THR A 682 9.09 -18.58 -9.09
N ALA A 683 7.90 -19.04 -9.48
CA ALA A 683 7.68 -19.70 -10.76
C ALA A 683 7.95 -18.76 -11.94
N ILE A 684 7.40 -17.54 -11.90
CA ILE A 684 7.60 -16.58 -12.97
C ILE A 684 9.05 -16.04 -13.00
N GLN A 685 9.69 -15.87 -11.83
CA GLN A 685 11.10 -15.48 -11.74
C GLN A 685 12.00 -16.50 -12.44
N ARG A 686 11.81 -17.80 -12.19
CA ARG A 686 12.55 -18.88 -12.87
C ARG A 686 12.36 -18.85 -14.38
N PHE A 687 11.15 -18.55 -14.84
CA PHE A 687 10.87 -18.46 -16.26
C PHE A 687 11.57 -17.26 -16.92
N VAL A 688 11.64 -16.09 -16.27
CA VAL A 688 12.24 -14.90 -16.92
C VAL A 688 13.75 -14.76 -16.72
N ALA A 689 14.36 -15.54 -15.82
CA ALA A 689 15.74 -15.37 -15.37
C ALA A 689 16.81 -15.30 -16.47
N ASP A 690 16.63 -16.02 -17.58
CA ASP A 690 17.57 -16.10 -18.70
C ASP A 690 17.05 -15.44 -19.99
N LEU A 691 15.95 -14.68 -19.93
CA LEU A 691 15.39 -13.99 -21.09
C LEU A 691 16.11 -12.65 -21.35
N PRO A 692 16.43 -12.31 -22.61
CA PRO A 692 17.16 -11.09 -22.96
C PRO A 692 16.25 -9.83 -23.01
N PHE A 693 15.35 -9.66 -22.05
CA PHE A 693 14.54 -8.44 -21.95
C PHE A 693 15.43 -7.20 -21.78
N GLY A 694 15.24 -6.20 -22.63
CA GLY A 694 16.09 -5.01 -22.66
C GLY A 694 17.51 -5.23 -23.20
N ARG A 695 17.87 -6.46 -23.60
CA ARG A 695 19.16 -6.79 -24.25
C ARG A 695 19.04 -7.15 -25.73
N SER A 696 17.82 -7.41 -26.19
CA SER A 696 17.48 -7.68 -27.57
C SER A 696 16.14 -7.01 -27.91
N PRO A 697 15.93 -6.58 -29.16
CA PRO A 697 14.66 -5.99 -29.59
C PRO A 697 13.58 -7.07 -29.73
N TRP A 698 12.48 -6.90 -29.01
CA TRP A 698 11.35 -7.82 -29.03
C TRP A 698 10.24 -7.35 -29.96
N ARG A 699 9.47 -8.31 -30.48
CA ARG A 699 8.28 -8.09 -31.28
C ARG A 699 7.16 -9.03 -30.87
N GLN A 700 5.93 -8.55 -31.00
CA GLN A 700 4.74 -9.39 -30.88
C GLN A 700 4.74 -10.43 -32.01
N ILE A 701 4.46 -11.68 -31.67
CA ILE A 701 4.36 -12.78 -32.63
C ILE A 701 2.90 -13.16 -32.83
N GLU A 702 2.49 -13.24 -34.10
CA GLU A 702 1.15 -13.67 -34.45
C GLU A 702 1.00 -15.19 -34.24
N VAL A 703 0.02 -15.56 -33.41
CA VAL A 703 -0.45 -16.94 -33.30
C VAL A 703 -1.47 -17.18 -34.43
N ALA A 704 -0.96 -17.53 -35.60
CA ALA A 704 -1.69 -17.49 -36.87
C ALA A 704 -2.78 -18.57 -37.01
N ASP A 705 -2.63 -19.72 -36.35
CA ASP A 705 -3.60 -20.81 -36.39
C ASP A 705 -3.63 -21.56 -35.05
N ILE A 706 -4.83 -21.79 -34.53
CA ILE A 706 -5.11 -22.67 -33.40
C ILE A 706 -6.14 -23.69 -33.89
N ALA A 707 -5.68 -24.91 -34.15
CA ALA A 707 -6.51 -25.96 -34.72
C ALA A 707 -6.55 -27.19 -33.79
N PHE A 708 -7.61 -27.99 -33.87
CA PHE A 708 -7.60 -29.31 -33.25
C PHE A 708 -6.49 -30.17 -33.87
N GLN A 709 -5.72 -30.92 -33.07
CA GLN A 709 -4.81 -31.92 -33.65
C GLN A 709 -5.57 -32.98 -34.45
N LYS A 710 -6.76 -33.33 -33.98
CA LYS A 710 -7.72 -34.19 -34.68
C LYS A 710 -9.09 -33.53 -34.63
N THR A 711 -9.57 -33.08 -35.79
CA THR A 711 -10.91 -32.47 -35.91
C THR A 711 -11.97 -33.44 -35.41
N PRO A 712 -12.82 -33.04 -34.44
CA PRO A 712 -13.86 -33.91 -33.93
C PRO A 712 -14.96 -34.12 -34.98
N ALA A 713 -15.51 -35.33 -35.06
CA ALA A 713 -16.57 -35.69 -36.01
C ALA A 713 -17.84 -34.84 -35.83
N LYS A 714 -18.10 -34.36 -34.60
CA LYS A 714 -19.10 -33.35 -34.27
C LYS A 714 -18.43 -32.25 -33.46
N LEU A 715 -18.59 -31.00 -33.89
CA LEU A 715 -18.06 -29.86 -33.17
C LEU A 715 -18.71 -29.79 -31.77
N PRO A 716 -17.92 -29.64 -30.70
CA PRO A 716 -18.46 -29.40 -29.37
C PRO A 716 -19.32 -28.13 -29.39
N ALA A 717 -20.45 -28.20 -28.69
CA ALA A 717 -21.31 -27.05 -28.46
C ALA A 717 -21.14 -26.61 -27.00
N SER A 718 -20.99 -25.31 -26.77
CA SER A 718 -21.03 -24.69 -25.45
C SER A 718 -22.06 -23.57 -25.43
N ASP A 719 -22.33 -23.03 -24.24
CA ASP A 719 -23.21 -21.87 -24.12
C ASP A 719 -22.54 -20.64 -24.75
N ALA A 720 -23.32 -19.85 -25.48
CA ALA A 720 -22.95 -18.49 -25.83
C ALA A 720 -23.50 -17.58 -24.71
N VAL A 721 -22.60 -16.88 -24.01
CA VAL A 721 -22.96 -15.97 -22.92
C VAL A 721 -22.54 -14.57 -23.32
N PHE A 722 -23.45 -13.62 -23.14
CA PHE A 722 -23.24 -12.23 -23.53
C PHE A 722 -23.63 -11.28 -22.39
N THR A 723 -22.75 -10.33 -22.08
CA THR A 723 -23.00 -9.27 -21.08
C THR A 723 -23.32 -7.96 -21.81
N PRO A 724 -24.56 -7.46 -21.73
CA PRO A 724 -24.94 -6.19 -22.35
C PRO A 724 -24.17 -4.98 -21.81
N ARG A 725 -24.03 -3.94 -22.64
CA ARG A 725 -23.27 -2.74 -22.28
C ARG A 725 -24.09 -1.82 -21.38
N ARG A 726 -23.45 -1.29 -20.33
CA ARG A 726 -24.05 -0.27 -19.47
C ARG A 726 -24.34 1.02 -20.23
N GLY A 727 -25.54 1.58 -20.06
CA GLY A 727 -25.86 2.91 -20.57
C GLY A 727 -27.31 3.30 -20.33
N PHE A 728 -27.54 4.60 -20.18
CA PHE A 728 -28.86 5.21 -20.03
C PHE A 728 -29.14 6.09 -21.25
N GLU A 729 -29.26 5.45 -22.42
CA GLU A 729 -29.42 6.13 -23.69
C GLU A 729 -30.18 5.25 -24.68
N LYS A 730 -30.88 5.88 -25.62
CA LYS A 730 -31.59 5.14 -26.67
C LYS A 730 -30.57 4.56 -27.66
N ARG A 731 -30.67 3.25 -27.91
CA ARG A 731 -29.85 2.56 -28.91
C ARG A 731 -30.57 2.57 -30.27
N SER A 732 -29.82 2.72 -31.36
CA SER A 732 -30.35 2.71 -32.73
C SER A 732 -30.49 1.30 -33.31
N VAL A 733 -29.88 0.29 -32.68
CA VAL A 733 -29.90 -1.10 -33.10
C VAL A 733 -30.89 -1.89 -32.24
N THR A 734 -31.80 -2.64 -32.86
CA THR A 734 -32.79 -3.49 -32.19
C THR A 734 -32.58 -4.97 -32.44
N THR A 735 -31.88 -5.36 -33.51
CA THR A 735 -31.72 -6.77 -33.88
C THR A 735 -30.25 -7.17 -33.78
N PHE A 736 -30.00 -8.26 -33.07
CA PHE A 736 -28.67 -8.78 -32.79
C PHE A 736 -28.62 -10.25 -33.18
N ARG A 737 -27.56 -10.69 -33.85
CA ARG A 737 -27.38 -12.08 -34.28
C ARG A 737 -26.30 -12.74 -33.44
N VAL A 738 -26.62 -13.87 -32.81
CA VAL A 738 -25.63 -14.74 -32.17
C VAL A 738 -24.94 -15.54 -33.26
N GLN A 739 -23.63 -15.35 -33.38
CA GLN A 739 -22.77 -16.01 -34.34
C GLN A 739 -22.37 -17.40 -33.84
N PRO A 740 -21.99 -18.35 -34.74
CA PRO A 740 -21.58 -19.69 -34.35
C PRO A 740 -20.40 -19.74 -33.37
N ASP A 741 -19.54 -18.71 -33.34
CA ASP A 741 -18.42 -18.59 -32.40
C ASP A 741 -18.83 -18.05 -31.01
N GLY A 742 -20.10 -17.72 -30.82
CA GLY A 742 -20.69 -17.14 -29.62
C GLY A 742 -20.71 -15.62 -29.58
N GLY A 743 -20.13 -14.93 -30.58
CA GLY A 743 -20.18 -13.48 -30.69
C GLY A 743 -21.58 -12.95 -31.02
N VAL A 744 -21.86 -11.67 -30.72
CA VAL A 744 -23.16 -11.04 -31.03
C VAL A 744 -22.93 -9.86 -31.97
N SER A 745 -23.60 -9.85 -33.13
CA SER A 745 -23.52 -8.74 -34.09
C SER A 745 -23.96 -7.43 -33.44
N ASP A 746 -23.19 -6.36 -33.62
CA ASP A 746 -23.44 -5.05 -33.01
C ASP A 746 -23.63 -5.11 -31.48
N GLY A 747 -23.04 -6.12 -30.80
CA GLY A 747 -23.25 -6.34 -29.36
C GLY A 747 -22.94 -5.11 -28.49
N GLN A 748 -22.03 -4.24 -28.92
CA GLN A 748 -21.72 -2.96 -28.26
C GLN A 748 -22.93 -2.00 -28.17
N ALA A 749 -23.93 -2.18 -29.03
CA ALA A 749 -25.18 -1.42 -29.05
C ALA A 749 -26.30 -2.08 -28.22
N LEU A 750 -26.11 -3.28 -27.67
CA LEU A 750 -27.10 -3.93 -26.81
C LEU A 750 -27.06 -3.32 -25.40
N SER A 751 -28.11 -2.59 -25.03
CA SER A 751 -28.25 -1.97 -23.70
C SER A 751 -28.48 -3.03 -22.62
N ASN A 752 -27.88 -2.83 -21.44
CA ASN A 752 -28.22 -3.59 -20.23
C ASN A 752 -29.55 -3.17 -19.61
N LEU A 753 -30.14 -2.04 -20.01
CA LEU A 753 -31.43 -1.59 -19.48
C LEU A 753 -32.55 -1.83 -20.49
N LEU A 754 -33.53 -2.64 -20.08
CA LEU A 754 -34.78 -2.84 -20.80
C LEU A 754 -35.81 -1.85 -20.25
N HIS A 755 -36.04 -0.74 -20.95
CA HIS A 755 -36.85 0.39 -20.47
C HIS A 755 -38.37 0.11 -20.48
N GLY A 756 -39.04 0.54 -19.41
CA GLY A 756 -40.50 0.50 -19.24
C GLY A 756 -41.20 1.82 -19.56
N ASP A 757 -42.39 2.03 -18.99
CA ASP A 757 -43.26 3.18 -19.27
C ASP A 757 -42.72 4.51 -18.73
N GLY A 758 -41.80 4.47 -17.76
CA GLY A 758 -41.14 5.64 -17.20
C GLY A 758 -40.15 6.30 -18.16
N HIS A 759 -39.67 5.56 -19.17
CA HIS A 759 -38.71 6.02 -20.18
C HIS A 759 -39.12 5.59 -21.59
N LYS A 760 -40.35 5.94 -22.00
CA LYS A 760 -40.91 5.56 -23.31
C LYS A 760 -40.05 6.02 -24.48
N GLU A 761 -39.39 7.15 -24.35
CA GLU A 761 -38.46 7.72 -25.32
C GLU A 761 -37.22 6.85 -25.53
N LEU A 762 -36.77 6.14 -24.49
CA LEU A 762 -35.59 5.26 -24.50
C LEU A 762 -35.92 3.79 -24.83
N ARG A 763 -37.21 3.43 -24.91
CA ARG A 763 -37.64 2.06 -25.24
C ARG A 763 -37.07 1.61 -26.58
N ASN A 764 -36.40 0.46 -26.54
CA ASN A 764 -35.76 -0.17 -27.69
C ASN A 764 -35.70 -1.70 -27.47
N PRO A 765 -36.81 -2.43 -27.65
CA PRO A 765 -36.89 -3.86 -27.33
C PRO A 765 -35.93 -4.67 -28.20
N PRO A 766 -34.94 -5.39 -27.63
CA PRO A 766 -33.97 -6.13 -28.41
C PRO A 766 -34.58 -7.43 -28.94
N VAL A 767 -34.21 -7.77 -30.18
CA VAL A 767 -34.50 -9.03 -30.86
C VAL A 767 -33.19 -9.76 -31.09
N LEU A 768 -33.04 -10.90 -30.45
CA LEU A 768 -31.86 -11.76 -30.49
C LEU A 768 -32.14 -12.92 -31.44
N VAL A 769 -31.38 -13.03 -32.52
CA VAL A 769 -31.51 -14.11 -33.51
C VAL A 769 -30.37 -15.10 -33.28
N ALA A 770 -30.69 -16.33 -32.88
CA ALA A 770 -29.70 -17.34 -32.56
C ALA A 770 -30.03 -18.67 -33.24
N ALA A 771 -28.99 -19.38 -33.67
CA ALA A 771 -29.10 -20.75 -34.15
C ALA A 771 -28.81 -21.71 -33.00
N PHE A 772 -29.80 -22.54 -32.65
CA PHE A 772 -29.71 -23.61 -31.65
C PHE A 772 -29.44 -24.94 -32.37
N PRO A 773 -28.20 -25.49 -32.32
CA PRO A 773 -27.85 -26.74 -33.01
C PRO A 773 -28.62 -27.97 -32.48
N SER A 774 -29.13 -27.88 -31.25
CA SER A 774 -30.03 -28.81 -30.59
C SER A 774 -30.99 -28.02 -29.72
N ALA A 775 -32.08 -28.62 -29.26
CA ALA A 775 -32.96 -27.99 -28.28
C ALA A 775 -32.15 -27.54 -27.06
N GLY A 776 -32.44 -26.34 -26.57
CA GLY A 776 -31.69 -25.67 -25.51
C GLY A 776 -32.56 -24.66 -24.78
N VAL A 777 -31.89 -23.70 -24.14
CA VAL A 777 -32.50 -22.70 -23.25
C VAL A 777 -31.95 -21.33 -23.59
N PHE A 778 -32.84 -20.35 -23.67
CA PHE A 778 -32.47 -18.96 -23.59
C PHE A 778 -32.70 -18.44 -22.16
N GLY A 779 -31.68 -17.82 -21.57
CA GLY A 779 -31.71 -17.24 -20.23
C GLY A 779 -31.39 -15.75 -20.23
N VAL A 780 -32.09 -14.98 -19.40
CA VAL A 780 -31.75 -13.59 -19.06
C VAL A 780 -31.60 -13.45 -17.55
N ARG A 781 -30.41 -13.03 -17.09
CA ARG A 781 -30.15 -12.74 -15.67
C ARG A 781 -30.61 -11.33 -15.34
N VAL A 782 -31.72 -11.25 -14.60
CA VAL A 782 -32.31 -10.00 -14.13
C VAL A 782 -31.57 -9.53 -12.88
N GLY A 783 -30.91 -8.39 -13.00
CA GLY A 783 -30.16 -7.75 -11.91
C GLY A 783 -31.06 -6.86 -11.05
N ARG A 784 -30.83 -5.55 -11.17
CA ARG A 784 -31.67 -4.53 -10.51
C ARG A 784 -32.90 -4.19 -11.34
N VAL A 785 -33.99 -3.88 -10.67
CA VAL A 785 -35.23 -3.38 -11.26
C VAL A 785 -35.59 -2.07 -10.56
N SER A 786 -36.03 -1.07 -11.32
CA SER A 786 -36.51 0.21 -10.80
C SER A 786 -38.03 0.26 -10.89
N ASN A 787 -38.69 0.83 -9.87
CA ASN A 787 -40.14 1.07 -9.72
C ASN A 787 -41.04 -0.16 -9.92
N SER A 788 -41.10 -0.70 -11.14
CA SER A 788 -41.51 -2.07 -11.40
C SER A 788 -40.99 -2.51 -12.77
N GLY A 789 -40.70 -3.80 -12.88
CA GLY A 789 -40.38 -4.47 -14.14
C GLY A 789 -41.50 -5.42 -14.54
N HIS A 790 -41.73 -5.56 -15.83
CA HIS A 790 -42.63 -6.57 -16.38
C HIS A 790 -42.00 -7.17 -17.63
N LEU A 791 -41.20 -8.21 -17.43
CA LEU A 791 -40.43 -8.88 -18.47
C LEU A 791 -41.34 -9.77 -19.31
N ARG A 792 -41.37 -9.54 -20.62
CA ARG A 792 -41.97 -10.45 -21.60
C ARG A 792 -40.89 -10.96 -22.55
N ILE A 793 -40.85 -12.27 -22.74
CA ILE A 793 -39.97 -12.96 -23.67
C ILE A 793 -40.83 -13.59 -24.75
N PHE A 794 -40.60 -13.21 -26.00
CA PHE A 794 -41.25 -13.78 -27.16
C PHE A 794 -40.28 -14.68 -27.92
N LEU A 795 -40.72 -15.88 -28.29
CA LEU A 795 -40.01 -16.81 -29.16
C LEU A 795 -40.77 -16.92 -30.48
N ASP A 796 -40.13 -16.52 -31.58
CA ASP A 796 -40.72 -16.46 -32.92
C ASP A 796 -42.09 -15.77 -32.94
N ASP A 797 -42.13 -14.61 -32.27
CA ASP A 797 -43.29 -13.73 -32.09
C ASP A 797 -44.45 -14.30 -31.24
N ALA A 798 -44.35 -15.54 -30.76
CA ALA A 798 -45.23 -16.09 -29.73
C ALA A 798 -44.74 -15.71 -28.33
N LEU A 799 -45.63 -15.29 -27.44
CA LEU A 799 -45.30 -15.01 -26.04
C LEU A 799 -44.92 -16.33 -25.34
N ALA A 800 -43.65 -16.47 -24.96
CA ALA A 800 -43.12 -17.67 -24.32
C ALA A 800 -43.10 -17.55 -22.79
N LEU A 801 -42.83 -16.34 -22.27
CA LEU A 801 -42.83 -16.07 -20.83
C LEU A 801 -43.22 -14.63 -20.55
N GLU A 802 -43.93 -14.44 -19.44
CA GLU A 802 -44.28 -13.15 -18.87
C GLU A 802 -44.05 -13.19 -17.36
N ARG A 803 -43.36 -12.19 -16.81
CA ARG A 803 -43.02 -12.14 -15.39
C ARG A 803 -42.94 -10.72 -14.86
N GLU A 804 -43.63 -10.46 -13.77
CA GLU A 804 -43.56 -9.21 -13.02
C GLU A 804 -42.43 -9.22 -11.97
N PHE A 805 -41.82 -8.04 -11.81
CA PHE A 805 -40.79 -7.74 -10.82
C PHE A 805 -41.23 -6.48 -10.05
N ALA A 806 -41.85 -6.68 -8.89
CA ALA A 806 -42.25 -5.60 -8.00
C ALA A 806 -41.03 -4.92 -7.34
N CYS A 807 -41.10 -3.62 -7.06
CA CYS A 807 -40.11 -2.94 -6.23
C CYS A 807 -40.78 -2.38 -4.99
N GLY A 808 -40.08 -2.50 -3.85
CA GLY A 808 -40.61 -2.10 -2.55
C GLY A 808 -39.96 -2.90 -1.42
N GLU A 809 -40.36 -2.61 -0.20
CA GLU A 809 -39.91 -3.36 0.96
C GLU A 809 -40.28 -4.84 0.85
N GLY A 810 -39.32 -5.72 1.11
CA GLY A 810 -39.49 -7.17 1.02
C GLY A 810 -39.41 -7.75 -0.40
N HIS A 811 -39.16 -6.94 -1.44
CA HIS A 811 -39.03 -7.42 -2.82
C HIS A 811 -37.59 -7.61 -3.27
N GLY A 812 -37.31 -8.75 -3.90
CA GLY A 812 -35.98 -9.18 -4.32
C GLY A 812 -35.10 -9.65 -3.17
N LYS A 813 -33.81 -9.85 -3.44
CA LYS A 813 -32.78 -10.15 -2.43
C LYS A 813 -32.46 -8.93 -1.55
N SER A 814 -32.62 -7.73 -2.10
CA SER A 814 -32.47 -6.47 -1.38
C SER A 814 -33.25 -5.35 -2.07
N TRP A 815 -33.69 -4.36 -1.31
CA TRP A 815 -34.45 -3.21 -1.80
C TRP A 815 -33.90 -1.90 -1.22
N GLN A 816 -34.04 -0.81 -1.98
CA GLN A 816 -33.61 0.51 -1.55
C GLN A 816 -34.56 1.57 -2.10
N HIS A 817 -35.07 2.43 -1.22
CA HIS A 817 -35.79 3.62 -1.65
C HIS A 817 -34.78 4.64 -2.18
N ARG A 818 -35.10 5.27 -3.31
CA ARG A 818 -34.30 6.33 -3.94
C ARG A 818 -35.02 7.67 -3.74
N PRO A 819 -34.68 8.45 -2.69
CA PRO A 819 -35.39 9.68 -2.37
C PRO A 819 -35.39 10.69 -3.53
N GLN A 820 -34.27 10.78 -4.27
CA GLN A 820 -34.14 11.70 -5.41
C GLN A 820 -35.13 11.42 -6.56
N TRP A 821 -35.61 10.18 -6.70
CA TRP A 821 -36.52 9.76 -7.77
C TRP A 821 -37.89 9.31 -7.26
N LYS A 822 -38.12 9.34 -5.93
CA LYS A 822 -39.37 8.94 -5.26
C LYS A 822 -39.86 7.55 -5.69
N LEU A 823 -38.93 6.61 -5.84
CA LEU A 823 -39.21 5.23 -6.26
C LEU A 823 -38.36 4.23 -5.48
N TRP A 824 -38.73 2.95 -5.59
CA TRP A 824 -37.95 1.83 -5.06
C TRP A 824 -37.14 1.16 -6.16
N GLU A 825 -35.92 0.75 -5.83
CA GLU A 825 -35.15 -0.21 -6.62
C GLU A 825 -35.03 -1.51 -5.84
N SER A 826 -35.18 -2.65 -6.51
CA SER A 826 -35.00 -3.99 -5.93
C SER A 826 -33.99 -4.80 -6.76
N VAL A 827 -33.13 -5.56 -6.08
CA VAL A 827 -32.14 -6.46 -6.69
C VAL A 827 -32.68 -7.88 -6.64
N TYR A 828 -32.89 -8.48 -7.81
CA TYR A 828 -33.34 -9.87 -7.92
C TYR A 828 -32.18 -10.84 -8.10
N ASP A 829 -31.28 -10.53 -9.04
CA ASP A 829 -30.12 -11.36 -9.38
C ASP A 829 -30.51 -12.84 -9.60
N GLU A 830 -31.53 -13.01 -10.45
CA GLU A 830 -32.18 -14.27 -10.80
C GLU A 830 -32.13 -14.49 -12.31
N GLU A 831 -31.99 -15.73 -12.75
CA GLU A 831 -32.03 -16.08 -14.16
C GLU A 831 -33.43 -16.54 -14.58
N ILE A 832 -33.97 -15.90 -15.62
CA ILE A 832 -35.26 -16.22 -16.22
C ILE A 832 -35.04 -16.95 -17.53
N THR A 833 -35.63 -18.13 -17.68
CA THR A 833 -35.36 -19.03 -18.80
C THR A 833 -36.60 -19.38 -19.59
N ILE A 834 -36.44 -19.57 -20.90
CA ILE A 834 -37.40 -20.26 -21.77
C ILE A 834 -36.70 -21.40 -22.52
N ASP A 835 -37.44 -22.46 -22.80
CA ASP A 835 -36.98 -23.54 -23.69
C ASP A 835 -37.03 -23.07 -25.14
N VAL A 836 -36.00 -23.41 -25.91
CA VAL A 836 -35.87 -23.05 -27.33
C VAL A 836 -35.61 -24.33 -28.14
N PRO A 837 -36.45 -24.66 -29.13
CA PRO A 837 -36.22 -25.80 -30.02
C PRO A 837 -34.91 -25.70 -30.82
N ALA A 838 -34.54 -26.80 -31.49
CA ALA A 838 -33.44 -26.77 -32.45
C ALA A 838 -33.87 -25.99 -33.70
N GLY A 839 -33.03 -25.07 -34.18
CA GLY A 839 -33.34 -24.21 -35.30
C GLY A 839 -32.82 -22.78 -35.15
N VAL A 840 -33.13 -21.92 -36.11
CA VAL A 840 -32.85 -20.49 -36.01
C VAL A 840 -34.10 -19.81 -35.46
N HIS A 841 -33.95 -19.12 -34.34
CA HIS A 841 -35.06 -18.54 -33.60
C HIS A 841 -34.86 -17.03 -33.36
N ARG A 842 -35.98 -16.30 -33.29
CA ARG A 842 -36.05 -14.87 -32.92
C ARG A 842 -36.56 -14.75 -31.49
N ILE A 843 -35.74 -14.23 -30.60
CA ILE A 843 -36.07 -14.02 -29.18
C ILE A 843 -36.18 -12.52 -28.93
N ARG A 844 -37.40 -12.01 -28.68
CA ARG A 844 -37.65 -10.59 -28.42
C ARG A 844 -37.91 -10.35 -26.95
N LEU A 845 -37.24 -9.37 -26.35
CA LEU A 845 -37.41 -8.98 -24.96
C LEU A 845 -38.15 -7.65 -24.86
N GLU A 846 -39.13 -7.57 -23.98
CA GLU A 846 -39.87 -6.34 -23.70
C GLU A 846 -40.05 -6.12 -22.21
N ASN A 847 -40.15 -4.85 -21.82
CA ASN A 847 -40.51 -4.46 -20.47
C ASN A 847 -41.75 -3.57 -20.48
N HIS A 848 -42.86 -4.09 -19.95
CA HIS A 848 -44.14 -3.39 -19.80
C HIS A 848 -44.33 -2.81 -18.40
N GLY A 849 -43.26 -2.78 -17.59
CA GLY A 849 -43.25 -2.25 -16.24
C GLY A 849 -43.22 -0.74 -16.21
N ARG A 850 -43.29 -0.16 -15.00
CA ARG A 850 -43.32 1.29 -14.82
C ARG A 850 -41.97 1.95 -15.07
N ASP A 851 -40.87 1.21 -15.02
CA ASP A 851 -39.53 1.74 -15.27
C ASP A 851 -38.61 0.62 -15.80
N TRP A 852 -37.28 0.66 -15.66
CA TRP A 852 -36.34 -0.26 -16.31
C TRP A 852 -36.05 -1.58 -15.55
N ILE A 853 -35.66 -2.60 -16.32
CA ILE A 853 -35.08 -3.88 -15.84
C ILE A 853 -33.63 -3.95 -16.28
N GLU A 854 -32.70 -4.26 -15.37
CA GLU A 854 -31.30 -4.54 -15.70
C GLU A 854 -31.12 -5.99 -16.17
N MET A 855 -30.69 -6.18 -17.41
CA MET A 855 -30.22 -7.44 -17.99
C MET A 855 -28.72 -7.54 -17.79
N ARG A 856 -28.28 -8.33 -16.80
CA ARG A 856 -26.86 -8.51 -16.49
C ARG A 856 -26.16 -9.47 -17.45
N GLU A 857 -26.88 -10.48 -17.93
CA GLU A 857 -26.33 -11.56 -18.73
C GLU A 857 -27.43 -12.17 -19.59
N LEU A 858 -27.08 -12.55 -20.81
CA LEU A 858 -27.91 -13.33 -21.73
C LEU A 858 -27.18 -14.64 -22.05
N ARG A 859 -27.84 -15.78 -21.86
CA ARG A 859 -27.30 -17.11 -22.12
C ARG A 859 -28.09 -17.81 -23.21
N PHE A 860 -27.39 -18.36 -24.20
CA PHE A 860 -27.94 -19.21 -25.24
C PHE A 860 -27.27 -20.58 -25.13
N SER A 861 -27.96 -21.56 -24.55
CA SER A 861 -27.31 -22.83 -24.24
C SER A 861 -26.96 -23.62 -25.49
N GLY A 862 -25.75 -24.19 -25.53
CA GLY A 862 -25.26 -24.99 -26.66
C GLY A 862 -25.19 -24.28 -28.03
N CYS A 863 -25.29 -22.95 -28.10
CA CYS A 863 -25.30 -22.23 -29.38
C CYS A 863 -23.89 -21.90 -29.93
N ARG A 864 -22.85 -21.96 -29.09
CA ARG A 864 -21.46 -21.71 -29.52
C ARG A 864 -20.84 -23.02 -30.01
N LEU A 865 -20.61 -23.12 -31.31
CA LEU A 865 -19.89 -24.22 -31.94
C LEU A 865 -18.39 -23.99 -31.85
N GLN A 866 -17.70 -24.88 -31.15
CA GLN A 866 -16.26 -24.81 -30.94
C GLN A 866 -15.52 -25.34 -32.17
N THR A 867 -15.24 -24.45 -33.13
CA THR A 867 -14.51 -24.75 -34.39
C THR A 867 -12.99 -24.89 -34.18
N ARG A 868 -12.48 -24.39 -33.04
CA ARG A 868 -11.08 -24.50 -32.61
C ARG A 868 -11.00 -24.73 -31.09
N PRO A 869 -9.90 -25.30 -30.55
CA PRO A 869 -9.67 -25.35 -29.12
C PRO A 869 -9.80 -23.96 -28.46
N ASP A 870 -10.47 -23.91 -27.31
CA ASP A 870 -10.64 -22.69 -26.49
C ASP A 870 -9.35 -22.40 -25.73
N LEU A 871 -8.40 -21.82 -26.46
CA LEU A 871 -7.09 -21.44 -25.95
C LEU A 871 -6.89 -19.93 -26.08
N LEU A 872 -6.41 -19.33 -25.00
CA LEU A 872 -5.82 -17.99 -25.02
C LEU A 872 -4.32 -18.14 -25.22
N CYS A 873 -3.75 -17.42 -26.19
CA CYS A 873 -2.33 -17.48 -26.49
C CYS A 873 -1.73 -16.06 -26.51
N ALA A 874 -0.50 -15.95 -26.04
CA ALA A 874 0.33 -14.75 -26.16
C ALA A 874 1.76 -15.17 -26.51
N ALA A 875 2.41 -14.43 -27.41
CA ALA A 875 3.73 -14.77 -27.89
C ALA A 875 4.56 -13.53 -28.23
N LEU A 876 5.84 -13.58 -27.86
CA LEU A 876 6.86 -12.59 -28.18
C LEU A 876 8.08 -13.28 -28.77
N ALA A 877 8.85 -12.57 -29.59
CA ALA A 877 10.16 -13.04 -29.99
C ALA A 877 11.17 -11.92 -30.09
N CYS A 878 12.42 -12.27 -29.84
CA CYS A 878 13.59 -11.58 -30.35
C CYS A 878 14.38 -12.59 -31.21
N ASP A 879 15.57 -12.20 -31.68
CA ASP A 879 16.37 -13.07 -32.55
C ASP A 879 17.00 -14.27 -31.82
N GLU A 880 17.12 -14.19 -30.49
CA GLU A 880 17.73 -15.24 -29.66
C GLU A 880 16.70 -16.27 -29.16
N VAL A 881 15.47 -15.83 -28.90
CA VAL A 881 14.43 -16.65 -28.28
C VAL A 881 13.04 -16.10 -28.58
N ALA A 882 12.09 -17.00 -28.77
CA ALA A 882 10.67 -16.71 -28.71
C ALA A 882 10.05 -17.33 -27.45
N ILE A 883 9.08 -16.65 -26.88
CA ILE A 883 8.24 -17.17 -25.79
C ILE A 883 6.81 -17.33 -26.27
N LEU A 884 6.16 -18.40 -25.83
CA LEU A 884 4.75 -18.67 -26.07
C LEU A 884 4.11 -19.05 -24.74
N TRP A 885 3.03 -18.40 -24.36
CA TRP A 885 2.16 -18.85 -23.29
C TRP A 885 0.81 -19.27 -23.86
N VAL A 886 0.30 -20.41 -23.40
CA VAL A 886 -0.97 -20.99 -23.83
C VAL A 886 -1.79 -21.35 -22.60
N GLN A 887 -2.97 -20.78 -22.50
CA GLN A 887 -3.92 -21.04 -21.42
C GLN A 887 -5.15 -21.74 -21.97
N ASN A 888 -5.65 -22.74 -21.24
CA ASN A 888 -7.03 -23.17 -21.36
C ASN A 888 -7.91 -21.98 -20.96
N GLN A 889 -8.70 -21.45 -21.90
CA GLN A 889 -9.47 -20.22 -21.67
C GLN A 889 -10.48 -20.36 -20.52
N LYS A 890 -10.89 -21.60 -20.20
CA LYS A 890 -11.73 -21.92 -19.04
C LYS A 890 -10.96 -22.09 -17.73
N SER A 891 -9.63 -22.13 -17.73
CA SER A 891 -8.81 -22.18 -16.53
C SER A 891 -8.63 -20.77 -15.94
N SER A 892 -9.73 -20.19 -15.46
CA SER A 892 -9.76 -18.92 -14.73
C SER A 892 -10.07 -19.14 -13.24
N TRP A 893 -9.73 -18.17 -12.40
CA TRP A 893 -10.04 -18.20 -10.97
C TRP A 893 -11.51 -18.54 -10.68
N PHE A 894 -12.43 -17.96 -11.46
CA PHE A 894 -13.86 -18.14 -11.24
C PHE A 894 -14.33 -19.56 -11.58
N GLU A 895 -13.87 -20.10 -12.70
CA GLU A 895 -14.25 -21.44 -13.15
C GLU A 895 -13.64 -22.54 -12.28
N HIS A 896 -12.43 -22.32 -11.76
CA HIS A 896 -11.80 -23.18 -10.75
C HIS A 896 -12.59 -23.17 -9.45
N GLY A 897 -13.08 -22.00 -9.01
CA GLY A 897 -13.96 -21.89 -7.84
C GLY A 897 -15.27 -22.68 -7.99
N ARG A 898 -15.73 -22.90 -9.23
CA ARG A 898 -16.91 -23.73 -9.53
C ARG A 898 -16.60 -25.21 -9.77
N GLY A 899 -15.32 -25.59 -9.85
CA GLY A 899 -14.92 -26.95 -10.23
C GLY A 899 -15.31 -27.31 -11.67
N GLU A 900 -15.49 -26.32 -12.54
CA GLU A 900 -16.00 -26.51 -13.91
C GLU A 900 -14.89 -26.57 -14.98
N VAL A 901 -13.62 -26.50 -14.59
CA VAL A 901 -12.48 -26.51 -15.53
C VAL A 901 -12.25 -27.91 -16.08
N LYS A 902 -12.58 -28.09 -17.37
CA LYS A 902 -12.24 -29.29 -18.14
C LYS A 902 -10.99 -29.02 -18.98
N PRO A 903 -10.12 -30.02 -19.21
CA PRO A 903 -8.98 -29.85 -20.08
C PRO A 903 -9.39 -29.41 -21.49
N ALA A 904 -8.75 -28.36 -22.00
CA ALA A 904 -8.84 -28.00 -23.40
C ALA A 904 -8.28 -29.15 -24.26
N ARG A 905 -8.89 -29.36 -25.42
CA ARG A 905 -8.50 -30.47 -26.32
C ARG A 905 -7.11 -30.22 -26.92
N ALA A 906 -6.43 -31.31 -27.27
CA ALA A 906 -5.13 -31.26 -27.94
C ALA A 906 -5.18 -30.37 -29.20
N ALA A 907 -4.21 -29.47 -29.30
CA ALA A 907 -4.17 -28.42 -30.30
C ALA A 907 -2.87 -28.46 -31.12
N ARG A 908 -2.95 -27.95 -32.35
CA ARG A 908 -1.80 -27.52 -33.15
C ARG A 908 -1.80 -26.00 -33.15
N ILE A 909 -0.66 -25.41 -32.84
CA ILE A 909 -0.48 -23.96 -32.76
C ILE A 909 0.58 -23.57 -33.79
N ALA A 910 0.28 -22.58 -34.63
CA ALA A 910 1.23 -22.04 -35.60
C ALA A 910 1.67 -20.64 -35.16
N LEU A 911 2.99 -20.44 -34.99
CA LEU A 911 3.60 -19.14 -34.75
C LEU A 911 4.13 -18.59 -36.08
N ARG A 912 3.74 -17.36 -36.43
CA ARG A 912 4.16 -16.69 -37.67
C ARG A 912 5.19 -15.61 -37.36
N GLY A 913 6.25 -15.54 -38.17
CA GLY A 913 7.30 -14.52 -38.07
C GLY A 913 8.58 -14.99 -37.37
N LEU A 914 8.76 -16.31 -37.26
CA LEU A 914 10.03 -16.92 -36.85
C LEU A 914 10.85 -17.30 -38.10
N PRO A 915 12.16 -16.99 -38.16
CA PRO A 915 13.01 -17.39 -39.28
C PRO A 915 12.98 -18.90 -39.57
N ASP A 916 13.21 -19.29 -40.82
CA ASP A 916 13.29 -20.71 -41.18
C ASP A 916 14.51 -21.36 -40.52
N GLY A 917 14.34 -22.55 -39.96
CA GLY A 917 15.39 -23.24 -39.22
C GLY A 917 14.90 -24.27 -38.22
N GLU A 918 15.84 -24.95 -37.56
CA GLU A 918 15.54 -25.83 -36.42
C GLU A 918 15.53 -25.04 -35.12
N TYR A 919 14.60 -25.40 -34.24
CA TYR A 919 14.41 -24.79 -32.93
C TYR A 919 14.37 -25.85 -31.85
N THR A 920 14.98 -25.56 -30.71
CA THR A 920 14.74 -26.26 -29.45
C THR A 920 13.55 -25.60 -28.75
N VAL A 921 12.52 -26.38 -28.47
CA VAL A 921 11.31 -25.94 -27.76
C VAL A 921 11.33 -26.56 -26.37
N GLU A 922 11.52 -25.73 -25.35
CA GLU A 922 11.40 -26.12 -23.94
C GLU A 922 10.02 -25.75 -23.46
N TRP A 923 9.18 -26.74 -23.16
CA TRP A 923 7.87 -26.54 -22.53
C TRP A 923 8.02 -26.50 -21.01
N TRP A 924 7.35 -25.54 -20.39
CA TRP A 924 7.41 -25.25 -18.96
C TRP A 924 6.06 -25.57 -18.29
N GLU A 925 6.17 -26.20 -17.12
CA GLU A 925 5.10 -26.25 -16.13
C GLU A 925 5.12 -24.91 -15.39
N THR A 926 3.96 -24.23 -15.37
CA THR A 926 3.88 -22.81 -15.02
C THR A 926 3.65 -22.55 -13.53
N TRP A 927 3.26 -23.56 -12.74
CA TRP A 927 3.03 -23.42 -11.30
C TRP A 927 4.31 -23.43 -10.49
N GLU A 928 5.28 -24.25 -10.88
CA GLU A 928 6.58 -24.32 -10.22
C GLU A 928 7.68 -23.59 -11.01
N GLY A 929 7.41 -23.26 -12.27
CA GLY A 929 8.38 -22.65 -13.17
C GLY A 929 9.52 -23.62 -13.48
N ASN A 930 9.19 -24.85 -13.88
CA ASN A 930 10.15 -25.90 -14.21
C ASN A 930 10.00 -26.36 -15.66
N VAL A 931 11.10 -26.78 -16.29
CA VAL A 931 11.05 -27.41 -17.62
C VAL A 931 10.32 -28.76 -17.51
N ALA A 932 9.20 -28.90 -18.20
CA ALA A 932 8.38 -30.11 -18.21
C ALA A 932 8.85 -31.11 -19.28
N ARG A 933 9.21 -30.61 -20.48
CA ARG A 933 9.76 -31.40 -21.58
C ARG A 933 10.47 -30.51 -22.59
N SER A 934 11.37 -31.08 -23.37
CA SER A 934 12.00 -30.41 -24.50
C SER A 934 11.84 -31.22 -25.79
N GLU A 935 11.66 -30.54 -26.91
CA GLU A 935 11.56 -31.15 -28.23
C GLU A 935 12.23 -30.28 -29.31
N THR A 936 12.40 -30.83 -30.51
CA THR A 936 12.85 -30.07 -31.68
C THR A 936 11.68 -29.82 -32.60
N ALA A 937 11.56 -28.59 -33.08
CA ALA A 937 10.59 -28.19 -34.10
C ALA A 937 11.30 -27.44 -35.23
N ARG A 938 10.73 -27.42 -36.42
CA ARG A 938 11.30 -26.72 -37.59
C ARG A 938 10.32 -25.67 -38.09
N ALA A 939 10.80 -24.45 -38.28
CA ALA A 939 10.06 -23.40 -38.97
C ALA A 939 10.33 -23.49 -40.48
N GLN A 940 9.27 -23.36 -41.28
CA GLN A 940 9.32 -23.31 -42.74
C GLN A 940 8.36 -22.22 -43.22
N ASP A 941 8.76 -21.44 -44.21
CA ASP A 941 7.99 -20.31 -44.75
C ASP A 941 7.56 -19.31 -43.64
N GLY A 942 8.43 -19.11 -42.64
CA GLY A 942 8.18 -18.22 -41.51
C GLY A 942 7.17 -18.75 -40.48
N LEU A 943 6.78 -20.04 -40.57
CA LEU A 943 5.79 -20.68 -39.70
C LEU A 943 6.40 -21.82 -38.89
N LEU A 944 6.32 -21.72 -37.56
CA LEU A 944 6.65 -22.81 -36.64
C LEU A 944 5.38 -23.49 -36.15
N GLN A 945 5.24 -24.79 -36.44
CA GLN A 945 4.09 -25.58 -35.97
C GLN A 945 4.44 -26.36 -34.71
N LEU A 946 3.65 -26.15 -33.66
CA LEU A 946 3.80 -26.78 -32.36
C LEU A 946 2.61 -27.68 -32.05
N ARG A 947 2.87 -28.79 -31.35
CA ARG A 947 1.84 -29.74 -30.92
C ARG A 947 1.65 -29.66 -29.41
N LEU A 948 0.42 -29.36 -29.01
CA LEU A 948 0.01 -29.30 -27.62
C LEU A 948 -0.92 -30.45 -27.27
N ALA A 949 -0.59 -31.21 -26.22
CA ALA A 949 -1.49 -32.22 -25.66
C ALA A 949 -2.78 -31.58 -25.10
N ALA A 950 -3.71 -32.40 -24.59
CA ALA A 950 -4.84 -31.84 -23.85
C ALA A 950 -4.31 -30.99 -22.67
N LEU A 951 -4.85 -29.79 -22.49
CA LEU A 951 -4.31 -28.77 -21.61
C LEU A 951 -5.28 -28.51 -20.44
N PRO A 952 -5.00 -29.01 -19.22
CA PRO A 952 -5.86 -28.78 -18.06
C PRO A 952 -5.96 -27.31 -17.70
N THR A 953 -4.82 -26.62 -17.62
CA THR A 953 -4.72 -25.26 -17.10
C THR A 953 -4.01 -24.33 -18.08
N ASP A 954 -2.69 -24.40 -18.14
CA ASP A 954 -1.85 -23.57 -19.00
C ASP A 954 -0.44 -24.17 -19.11
N THR A 955 0.35 -23.67 -20.05
CA THR A 955 1.77 -24.01 -20.22
C THR A 955 2.49 -22.85 -20.91
N ALA A 956 3.80 -22.79 -20.76
CA ALA A 956 4.64 -21.85 -21.50
C ALA A 956 5.73 -22.57 -22.28
N ALA A 957 6.33 -21.91 -23.26
CA ALA A 957 7.48 -22.42 -23.99
C ALA A 957 8.54 -21.34 -24.17
N LYS A 958 9.81 -21.75 -24.07
CA LYS A 958 10.96 -21.01 -24.60
C LYS A 958 11.43 -21.72 -25.87
N ILE A 959 11.52 -20.98 -26.96
CA ILE A 959 11.78 -21.50 -28.31
C ILE A 959 13.06 -20.85 -28.80
N ARG A 960 14.16 -21.60 -28.84
CA ARG A 960 15.49 -21.08 -29.20
C ARG A 960 15.96 -21.65 -30.54
N PRO A 961 16.54 -20.85 -31.44
CA PRO A 961 17.18 -21.37 -32.64
C PRO A 961 18.28 -22.37 -32.25
N LYS A 962 18.30 -23.52 -32.93
CA LYS A 962 19.35 -24.52 -32.76
C LYS A 962 20.54 -24.06 -33.59
N ARG A 963 21.59 -23.61 -32.89
CA ARG A 963 22.84 -23.15 -33.52
C ARG A 963 23.64 -24.32 -34.08
#